data_AF-A0A2S8FVT2-F1
#
_entry.id   AF-A0A2S8FVT2-F1
#
_cell.length_a   1.000
_cell.length_b   1.000
_cell.length_c   1.000
_cell.angle_alpha   90.00
_cell.angle_beta   90.00
_cell.angle_gamma   90.00
#
_symmetry.space_group_name_H-M   'P 1'
#
loop_
_entity.id
_entity.type
_entity.pdbx_description
1 polymer ?
#
loop_
_entity_poly.entity_id
_entity_poly.type
_entity_poly.pdbx_seq_one_letter_code
_entity_poly.pdbx_strand_id
1 'polypeptide(L)'
;MFTRTFICGFVVLGVATVSIGEEAKLSTISVPEEYQVEVAASSALVAHPLMADFDEQGRLYVAASAGENLPREELEKQLPNFVRRLEDTNGDGVFDKATTFADNMTFPQGCMWLEGSLYVASSGAIWKLTDTDDDGVADERVKLVGDFGYTGNAADVHGPFKGPEGRIYWCEGRHGHEIVDSEGQLVSKGKAARIFSCLPDGSDVQTFSTGGMDNPVEIVFTPSGDMLGTVNLMYSRPRGDCLVHWQYGGVYPREDFAESLDSEFVRTGPLLSEIYNFGHVAVSGLCRWTSKSSETLLVTEFNTNRVVQVDLKSAGSSYETQQVEDFFVSTDKDFHPTDVLEAPDGSLLVIDTGGWFRIGCPQSGVAKSHIEGAIYRVKRTKNSPSRKLSQTDSKVDVVWKLRNNPTQKTLKQFITLLESGEPPIREAVARSLQDWPAEVDRKKAILPLLQLAKEGTPAERRNALATLAHWKVNGDLFVRTLIEMLPEVESDPQLRHAAILGLIRSDRRDLLRQAVLDPRIEVSHAASLSLEQLTRPAALVDDSDWLEIPAPSMGQPLTESQKQTLLDVEAKLGDGDAIRGRDVFFSTQATCSKCHRVTGEGGLVGPDLTTIGRSRSRRDLLESILYPSATFARGFAPYLVMTEEGKAHTGIILGESPKQLHIGIDHEKSAKVASRSIEAIRASDTSIMPAELNKAISEEQLADLLAYLQSLSTVSQSR
;
A
#
# COMPACT_ATOMS: atom_id res chain seq x y z
N MET A 1 -25.12 57.60 44.90
CA MET A 1 -25.38 57.21 43.50
C MET A 1 -24.11 57.50 42.73
N PHE A 2 -23.36 56.45 42.35
CA PHE A 2 -22.18 56.36 41.48
C PHE A 2 -21.29 55.23 42.02
N THR A 3 -21.51 54.03 41.51
CA THR A 3 -20.69 52.84 41.73
C THR A 3 -19.77 52.72 40.52
N ARG A 4 -18.45 52.73 40.73
CA ARG A 4 -17.45 52.46 39.70
C ARG A 4 -17.34 50.95 39.48
N THR A 5 -17.65 50.50 38.27
CA THR A 5 -17.39 49.14 37.81
C THR A 5 -15.95 49.05 37.30
N PHE A 6 -15.14 48.18 37.90
CA PHE A 6 -13.86 47.74 37.33
C PHE A 6 -14.14 46.55 36.40
N ILE A 7 -13.81 46.71 35.12
CA ILE A 7 -13.75 45.60 34.15
C ILE A 7 -12.32 45.06 34.23
N CYS A 8 -12.16 43.82 34.72
CA CYS A 8 -10.92 43.07 34.60
C CYS A 8 -11.07 42.15 33.39
N GLY A 9 -10.43 42.50 32.28
CA GLY A 9 -10.26 41.60 31.14
C GLY A 9 -9.19 40.56 31.49
N PHE A 10 -9.57 39.29 31.52
CA PHE A 10 -8.61 38.19 31.48
C PHE A 10 -8.26 37.92 30.02
N VAL A 11 -7.02 38.26 29.65
CA VAL A 11 -6.36 37.70 28.48
C VAL A 11 -5.94 36.29 28.88
N VAL A 12 -6.58 35.28 28.32
CA VAL A 12 -6.09 33.89 28.40
C VAL A 12 -5.04 33.76 27.29
N LEU A 13 -3.76 33.83 27.67
CA LEU A 13 -2.68 33.29 26.87
C LEU A 13 -2.78 31.77 26.95
N GLY A 14 -3.27 31.14 25.89
CA GLY A 14 -3.28 29.68 25.76
C GLY A 14 -1.86 29.19 25.56
N VAL A 15 -1.24 28.69 26.62
CA VAL A 15 -0.11 27.76 26.49
C VAL A 15 -0.74 26.40 26.25
N ALA A 16 -0.47 25.78 25.10
CA ALA A 16 -0.90 24.41 24.83
C ALA A 16 -0.34 23.50 25.93
N THR A 17 -1.20 23.07 26.86
CA THR A 17 -0.81 22.10 27.89
C THR A 17 -0.79 20.73 27.24
N VAL A 18 0.40 20.19 26.98
CA VAL A 18 0.59 18.79 26.60
C VAL A 18 -0.03 17.92 27.69
N SER A 19 -0.85 16.94 27.32
CA SER A 19 -1.51 16.09 28.31
C SER A 19 -0.51 15.13 28.95
N ILE A 20 -0.80 14.68 30.18
CA ILE A 20 0.03 13.68 30.89
C ILE A 20 0.21 12.40 30.06
N GLY A 21 -0.81 12.01 29.28
CA GLY A 21 -0.75 10.84 28.39
C GLY A 21 0.23 11.02 27.23
N GLU A 22 0.30 12.22 26.66
CA GLU A 22 1.22 12.53 25.55
C GLU A 22 2.67 12.65 26.03
N GLU A 23 2.91 13.25 27.20
CA GLU A 23 4.24 13.24 27.82
C GLU A 23 4.71 11.82 28.12
N ALA A 24 3.81 10.95 28.60
CA ALA A 24 4.10 9.54 28.81
C ALA A 24 4.46 8.84 27.49
N LYS A 25 3.68 9.04 26.40
CA LYS A 25 4.00 8.49 25.08
C LYS A 25 5.33 9.00 24.54
N LEU A 26 5.62 10.31 24.64
CA LEU A 26 6.91 10.90 24.24
C LEU A 26 8.10 10.19 24.90
N SER A 27 7.98 9.82 26.19
CA SER A 27 9.04 9.12 26.91
C SER A 27 9.34 7.70 26.39
N THR A 28 8.42 7.12 25.61
CA THR A 28 8.59 5.80 24.99
C THR A 28 9.29 5.84 23.63
N ILE A 29 9.45 7.03 23.05
CA ILE A 29 9.95 7.26 21.69
C ILE A 29 11.46 7.46 21.72
N SER A 30 12.15 6.80 20.79
CA SER A 30 13.58 6.95 20.53
C SER A 30 13.83 7.30 19.06
N VAL A 31 14.71 8.27 18.83
CA VAL A 31 15.21 8.71 17.52
C VAL A 31 16.74 8.85 17.58
N PRO A 32 17.48 8.91 16.46
CA PRO A 32 18.91 9.20 16.47
C PRO A 32 19.26 10.48 17.22
N GLU A 33 20.44 10.53 17.85
CA GLU A 33 20.86 11.61 18.77
C GLU A 33 20.82 13.02 18.16
N GLU A 34 20.90 13.14 16.84
CA GLU A 34 20.82 14.41 16.13
C GLU A 34 19.38 14.94 15.94
N TYR A 35 18.37 14.18 16.36
CA TYR A 35 16.96 14.56 16.31
C TYR A 35 16.34 14.65 17.71
N GLN A 36 15.26 15.43 17.78
CA GLN A 36 14.36 15.52 18.94
C GLN A 36 12.92 15.35 18.45
N VAL A 37 12.07 14.86 19.35
CA VAL A 37 10.64 14.67 19.10
C VAL A 37 9.84 15.56 20.03
N GLU A 38 8.82 16.20 19.49
CA GLU A 38 7.83 17.00 20.22
C GLU A 38 6.42 16.67 19.71
N VAL A 39 5.39 17.01 20.48
CA VAL A 39 4.00 16.90 20.01
C VAL A 39 3.71 18.06 19.07
N ALA A 40 3.30 17.76 17.84
CA ALA A 40 2.88 18.72 16.83
C ALA A 40 1.39 19.04 16.93
N ALA A 41 0.57 18.02 17.16
CA ALA A 41 -0.87 18.17 17.42
C ALA A 41 -1.30 17.11 18.45
N SER A 42 -2.02 17.54 19.47
CA SER A 42 -2.54 16.66 20.52
C SER A 42 -3.81 15.94 20.09
N SER A 43 -4.12 14.87 20.81
CA SER A 43 -5.37 14.11 20.75
C SER A 43 -6.62 15.00 20.85
N ALA A 44 -6.54 16.11 21.59
CA ALA A 44 -7.63 17.08 21.73
C ALA A 44 -8.00 17.80 20.42
N LEU A 45 -7.07 17.89 19.46
CA LEU A 45 -7.31 18.46 18.13
C LEU A 45 -7.78 17.40 17.14
N VAL A 46 -7.24 16.18 17.25
CA VAL A 46 -7.61 15.03 16.43
C VAL A 46 -7.27 13.73 17.17
N ALA A 47 -8.30 13.00 17.60
CA ALA A 47 -8.13 11.82 18.46
C ALA A 47 -7.57 10.59 17.73
N HIS A 48 -7.95 10.37 16.46
CA HIS A 48 -7.50 9.22 15.67
C HIS A 48 -7.08 9.65 14.25
N PRO A 49 -5.96 10.36 14.12
CA PRO A 49 -5.45 10.80 12.82
C PRO A 49 -4.90 9.60 12.03
N LEU A 50 -5.02 9.62 10.70
CA LEU A 50 -4.63 8.51 9.83
C LEU A 50 -3.57 8.91 8.82
N MET A 51 -3.87 9.89 7.97
CA MET A 51 -2.96 10.41 6.95
C MET A 51 -3.21 11.89 6.77
N ALA A 52 -2.22 12.63 6.29
CA ALA A 52 -2.36 14.07 6.16
C ALA A 52 -1.62 14.67 4.97
N ASP A 53 -2.04 15.87 4.57
CA ASP A 53 -1.31 16.70 3.60
C ASP A 53 -1.42 18.17 3.96
N PHE A 54 -0.44 18.95 3.52
CA PHE A 54 -0.39 20.40 3.71
C PHE A 54 -1.00 21.15 2.53
N ASP A 55 -1.68 22.26 2.81
CA ASP A 55 -1.93 23.27 1.77
C ASP A 55 -0.76 24.25 1.61
N GLU A 56 -0.88 25.16 0.64
CA GLU A 56 0.16 26.16 0.37
C GLU A 56 0.29 27.23 1.48
N GLN A 57 -0.62 27.27 2.45
CA GLN A 57 -0.57 28.16 3.62
C GLN A 57 0.05 27.48 4.84
N GLY A 58 0.37 26.18 4.76
CA GLY A 58 0.94 25.41 5.86
C GLY A 58 -0.12 24.87 6.84
N ARG A 59 -1.41 24.94 6.49
CA ARG A 59 -2.48 24.28 7.26
C ARG A 59 -2.43 22.78 6.94
N LEU A 60 -2.65 21.95 7.96
CA LEU A 60 -2.57 20.49 7.82
C LEU A 60 -3.98 19.90 7.75
N TYR A 61 -4.29 19.20 6.67
CA TYR A 61 -5.54 18.45 6.53
C TYR A 61 -5.29 17.00 6.91
N VAL A 62 -6.06 16.49 7.86
CA VAL A 62 -5.85 15.18 8.48
C VAL A 62 -7.11 14.33 8.27
N ALA A 63 -6.99 13.28 7.46
CA ALA A 63 -7.97 12.21 7.40
C ALA A 63 -8.00 11.51 8.77
N ALA A 64 -9.19 11.34 9.35
CA ALA A 64 -9.33 10.86 10.73
C ALA A 64 -10.52 9.92 10.91
N SER A 65 -10.38 9.06 11.92
CA SER A 65 -11.42 8.13 12.36
C SER A 65 -12.17 8.63 13.59
N ALA A 66 -13.41 8.21 13.74
CA ALA A 66 -14.18 8.31 14.98
C ALA A 66 -13.77 7.28 16.04
N GLY A 67 -12.83 6.39 15.73
CA GLY A 67 -12.36 5.33 16.64
C GLY A 67 -13.21 4.05 16.58
N GLU A 68 -14.00 3.88 15.53
CA GLU A 68 -14.99 2.80 15.40
C GLU A 68 -14.65 1.80 14.30
N ASN A 69 -14.76 0.51 14.62
CA ASN A 69 -14.48 -0.58 13.70
C ASN A 69 -15.81 -1.12 13.13
N LEU A 70 -16.34 -0.42 12.11
CA LEU A 70 -17.64 -0.73 11.51
C LEU A 70 -17.48 -1.52 10.18
N PRO A 71 -18.33 -2.52 9.91
CA PRO A 71 -18.42 -3.12 8.58
C PRO A 71 -19.03 -2.13 7.59
N ARG A 72 -18.84 -2.38 6.28
CA ARG A 72 -19.38 -1.56 5.18
C ARG A 72 -20.82 -1.08 5.39
N GLU A 73 -21.76 -1.99 5.68
CA GLU A 73 -23.18 -1.64 5.83
C GLU A 73 -23.45 -0.58 6.90
N GLU A 74 -22.66 -0.58 7.98
CA GLU A 74 -22.80 0.39 9.07
C GLU A 74 -22.02 1.67 8.77
N LEU A 75 -20.86 1.58 8.11
CA LEU A 75 -20.14 2.77 7.61
C LEU A 75 -21.01 3.59 6.65
N GLU A 76 -21.73 2.94 5.73
CA GLU A 76 -22.61 3.61 4.76
C GLU A 76 -23.82 4.29 5.41
N LYS A 77 -24.26 3.81 6.58
CA LYS A 77 -25.40 4.40 7.33
C LYS A 77 -24.96 5.52 8.27
N GLN A 78 -23.84 5.34 8.94
CA GLN A 78 -23.41 6.21 10.05
C GLN A 78 -22.46 7.31 9.59
N LEU A 79 -21.64 7.05 8.57
CA LEU A 79 -20.64 7.96 8.04
C LEU A 79 -19.84 8.70 9.15
N PRO A 80 -19.28 7.98 10.13
CA PRO A 80 -18.82 8.60 11.37
C PRO A 80 -17.52 9.38 11.23
N ASN A 81 -16.79 9.17 10.13
CA ASN A 81 -15.43 9.64 9.96
C ASN A 81 -15.38 11.03 9.29
N PHE A 82 -14.22 11.68 9.39
CA PHE A 82 -14.09 13.10 9.02
C PHE A 82 -12.66 13.45 8.58
N VAL A 83 -12.52 14.64 8.01
CA VAL A 83 -11.25 15.33 7.76
C VAL A 83 -11.17 16.56 8.65
N ARG A 84 -10.03 16.73 9.34
CA ARG A 84 -9.76 17.87 10.20
C ARG A 84 -8.74 18.81 9.55
N ARG A 85 -9.01 20.12 9.54
CA ARG A 85 -8.00 21.15 9.23
C ARG A 85 -7.38 21.65 10.53
N LEU A 86 -6.05 21.53 10.63
CA LEU A 86 -5.26 22.00 11.77
C LEU A 86 -4.46 23.24 11.40
N GLU A 87 -4.40 24.19 12.32
CA GLU A 87 -3.73 25.48 12.13
C GLU A 87 -2.82 25.76 13.34
N ASP A 88 -1.60 26.23 13.05
CA ASP A 88 -0.70 26.84 14.02
C ASP A 88 -0.93 28.35 13.96
N THR A 89 -1.76 28.87 14.88
CA THR A 89 -2.18 30.28 14.83
C THR A 89 -1.15 31.25 15.41
N ASN A 90 -0.11 30.72 16.07
CA ASN A 90 0.89 31.52 16.79
C ASN A 90 2.31 31.43 16.17
N GLY A 91 2.54 30.46 15.29
CA GLY A 91 3.77 30.26 14.52
C GLY A 91 4.90 29.55 15.29
N ASP A 92 4.60 28.81 16.36
CA ASP A 92 5.59 28.08 17.17
C ASP A 92 5.90 26.66 16.63
N GLY A 93 5.18 26.21 15.62
CA GLY A 93 5.30 24.89 14.99
C GLY A 93 4.40 23.81 15.61
N VAL A 94 3.59 24.15 16.61
CA VAL A 94 2.57 23.31 17.24
C VAL A 94 1.20 23.79 16.78
N PHE A 95 0.38 22.88 16.25
CA PHE A 95 -0.99 23.21 15.88
C PHE A 95 -1.82 23.46 17.14
N ASP A 96 -2.64 24.50 17.13
CA ASP A 96 -3.43 24.95 18.29
C ASP A 96 -4.91 25.18 17.98
N LYS A 97 -5.31 25.10 16.70
CA LYS A 97 -6.70 25.20 16.26
C LYS A 97 -7.07 24.04 15.33
N ALA A 98 -8.29 23.54 15.50
CA ALA A 98 -8.85 22.46 14.70
C ALA A 98 -10.26 22.80 14.21
N THR A 99 -10.51 22.61 12.91
CA THR A 99 -11.82 22.81 12.26
C THR A 99 -12.19 21.54 11.52
N THR A 100 -13.44 21.05 11.65
CA THR A 100 -13.89 19.92 10.81
C THR A 100 -14.06 20.42 9.39
N PHE A 101 -13.13 20.09 8.51
CA PHE A 101 -13.18 20.51 7.11
C PHE A 101 -14.26 19.75 6.34
N ALA A 102 -14.35 18.43 6.58
CA ALA A 102 -15.41 17.61 6.02
C ALA A 102 -15.82 16.52 7.02
N ASP A 103 -17.12 16.42 7.27
CA ASP A 103 -17.74 15.35 8.07
C ASP A 103 -18.41 14.31 7.16
N ASN A 104 -19.15 13.35 7.73
CA ASN A 104 -19.98 12.39 6.98
C ASN A 104 -19.18 11.59 5.93
N MET A 105 -17.99 11.11 6.31
CA MET A 105 -17.14 10.27 5.47
C MET A 105 -17.29 8.80 5.87
N THR A 106 -17.17 7.87 4.92
CA THR A 106 -17.14 6.43 5.19
C THR A 106 -15.88 6.10 5.98
N PHE A 107 -14.71 6.04 5.34
CA PHE A 107 -13.43 5.80 6.01
C PHE A 107 -12.29 6.45 5.20
N PRO A 108 -11.93 7.71 5.53
CA PRO A 108 -10.93 8.48 4.78
C PRO A 108 -9.53 7.92 5.07
N GLN A 109 -8.83 7.46 4.04
CA GLN A 109 -7.54 6.75 4.12
C GLN A 109 -6.48 7.44 3.25
N GLY A 110 -6.42 8.76 3.39
CA GLY A 110 -5.54 9.62 2.61
C GLY A 110 -6.25 10.88 2.16
N CYS A 111 -5.47 11.95 2.04
CA CYS A 111 -5.91 13.18 1.43
C CYS A 111 -4.73 13.88 0.76
N MET A 112 -5.01 14.69 -0.25
CA MET A 112 -4.01 15.47 -0.97
C MET A 112 -4.60 16.82 -1.35
N TRP A 113 -3.88 17.90 -1.01
CA TRP A 113 -4.25 19.24 -1.42
C TRP A 113 -3.76 19.54 -2.84
N LEU A 114 -4.64 20.09 -3.67
CA LEU A 114 -4.28 20.51 -5.02
C LEU A 114 -5.17 21.65 -5.49
N GLU A 115 -4.56 22.81 -5.76
CA GLU A 115 -5.18 23.95 -6.44
C GLU A 115 -6.48 24.42 -5.78
N GLY A 116 -6.46 24.62 -4.46
CA GLY A 116 -7.61 25.13 -3.71
C GLY A 116 -8.69 24.09 -3.39
N SER A 117 -8.39 22.80 -3.55
CA SER A 117 -9.29 21.71 -3.19
C SER A 117 -8.54 20.59 -2.50
N LEU A 118 -9.22 19.91 -1.58
CA LEU A 118 -8.73 18.69 -0.97
C LEU A 118 -9.34 17.49 -1.69
N TYR A 119 -8.48 16.61 -2.17
CA TYR A 119 -8.89 15.33 -2.71
C TYR A 119 -8.74 14.26 -1.64
N VAL A 120 -9.73 13.38 -1.48
CA VAL A 120 -9.78 12.43 -0.36
C VAL A 120 -10.18 11.06 -0.87
N ALA A 121 -9.35 10.04 -0.63
CA ALA A 121 -9.79 8.65 -0.76
C ALA A 121 -10.59 8.28 0.49
N SER A 122 -11.85 7.94 0.31
CA SER A 122 -12.70 7.44 1.39
C SER A 122 -13.44 6.23 0.88
N SER A 123 -13.43 5.12 1.63
CA SER A 123 -13.89 3.81 1.16
C SER A 123 -15.13 3.90 0.26
N GLY A 124 -14.96 3.46 -0.99
CA GLY A 124 -15.97 3.56 -2.05
C GLY A 124 -15.68 4.59 -3.15
N ALA A 125 -14.94 5.67 -2.87
CA ALA A 125 -14.71 6.74 -3.85
C ALA A 125 -13.48 7.63 -3.57
N ILE A 126 -13.05 8.32 -4.63
CA ILE A 126 -12.22 9.54 -4.54
C ILE A 126 -13.14 10.75 -4.56
N TRP A 127 -13.01 11.62 -3.57
CA TRP A 127 -13.77 12.86 -3.43
C TRP A 127 -12.90 14.07 -3.76
N LYS A 128 -13.51 15.11 -4.33
CA LYS A 128 -12.97 16.46 -4.39
C LYS A 128 -13.83 17.37 -3.50
N LEU A 129 -13.18 18.03 -2.55
CA LEU A 129 -13.79 18.87 -1.53
C LEU A 129 -13.22 20.27 -1.65
N THR A 130 -14.08 21.28 -1.76
CA THR A 130 -13.68 22.67 -1.99
C THR A 130 -14.34 23.59 -0.97
N ASP A 131 -13.52 24.38 -0.30
CA ASP A 131 -13.92 25.50 0.55
C ASP A 131 -13.87 26.77 -0.30
N THR A 132 -15.04 27.36 -0.55
CA THR A 132 -15.22 28.45 -1.53
C THR A 132 -15.18 29.83 -0.88
N ASP A 133 -15.27 29.91 0.44
CA ASP A 133 -15.26 31.16 1.20
C ASP A 133 -14.15 31.28 2.26
N ASP A 134 -13.28 30.27 2.34
CA ASP A 134 -12.11 30.13 3.23
C ASP A 134 -12.47 30.10 4.71
N ASP A 135 -13.69 29.66 5.08
CA ASP A 135 -14.11 29.52 6.47
C ASP A 135 -13.53 28.27 7.17
N GLY A 136 -12.98 27.33 6.39
CA GLY A 136 -12.41 26.07 6.84
C GLY A 136 -13.32 24.87 6.81
N VAL A 137 -14.44 24.97 6.12
CA VAL A 137 -15.38 23.89 5.84
C VAL A 137 -15.54 23.74 4.32
N ALA A 138 -15.59 22.50 3.85
CA ALA A 138 -15.86 22.24 2.44
C ALA A 138 -17.33 22.51 2.10
N ASP A 139 -17.57 23.50 1.24
CA ASP A 139 -18.88 23.85 0.69
C ASP A 139 -19.32 22.88 -0.42
N GLU A 140 -18.38 22.53 -1.29
CA GLU A 140 -18.62 21.66 -2.43
C GLU A 140 -18.03 20.27 -2.21
N ARG A 141 -18.82 19.24 -2.51
CA ARG A 141 -18.42 17.84 -2.42
C ARG A 141 -18.75 17.11 -3.72
N VAL A 142 -17.71 16.73 -4.46
CA VAL A 142 -17.84 16.03 -5.75
C VAL A 142 -17.24 14.64 -5.62
N LYS A 143 -18.06 13.59 -5.84
CA LYS A 143 -17.56 12.23 -6.07
C LYS A 143 -16.87 12.22 -7.42
N LEU A 144 -15.54 12.14 -7.43
CA LEU A 144 -14.72 12.26 -8.64
C LEU A 144 -14.65 10.94 -9.40
N VAL A 145 -14.34 9.85 -8.69
CA VAL A 145 -14.24 8.48 -9.26
C VAL A 145 -14.73 7.47 -8.22
N GLY A 146 -15.47 6.45 -8.66
CA GLY A 146 -16.01 5.32 -7.90
C GLY A 146 -16.82 4.42 -8.86
N ASP A 147 -17.44 3.31 -8.46
CA ASP A 147 -17.68 2.73 -7.13
C ASP A 147 -16.66 1.62 -6.80
N PHE A 148 -15.75 1.88 -5.85
CA PHE A 148 -14.78 0.89 -5.38
C PHE A 148 -15.43 -0.03 -4.34
N GLY A 149 -15.16 -1.32 -4.42
CA GLY A 149 -15.54 -2.30 -3.40
C GLY A 149 -14.74 -2.10 -2.12
N TYR A 150 -15.35 -2.41 -0.98
CA TYR A 150 -14.68 -2.38 0.34
C TYR A 150 -15.47 -3.18 1.38
N THR A 151 -14.84 -3.43 2.53
CA THR A 151 -15.45 -4.16 3.65
C THR A 151 -15.40 -3.44 5.00
N GLY A 152 -14.63 -2.35 5.09
CA GLY A 152 -14.35 -1.63 6.35
C GLY A 152 -13.06 -2.08 7.06
N ASN A 153 -12.23 -2.92 6.40
CA ASN A 153 -10.98 -3.46 6.95
C ASN A 153 -9.72 -2.68 6.54
N ALA A 154 -9.89 -1.47 5.99
CA ALA A 154 -8.84 -0.63 5.40
C ALA A 154 -8.09 -1.25 4.21
N ALA A 155 -8.51 -2.40 3.67
CA ALA A 155 -7.91 -3.03 2.50
C ALA A 155 -8.57 -2.59 1.20
N ASP A 156 -8.86 -1.29 1.06
CA ASP A 156 -9.65 -0.72 -0.02
C ASP A 156 -8.93 0.45 -0.72
N VAL A 157 -9.49 1.66 -0.76
CA VAL A 157 -8.96 2.77 -1.54
C VAL A 157 -8.11 3.70 -0.68
N HIS A 158 -6.88 3.99 -1.10
CA HIS A 158 -5.92 4.87 -0.40
C HIS A 158 -5.40 5.99 -1.30
N GLY A 159 -5.05 7.13 -0.68
CA GLY A 159 -4.54 8.34 -1.34
C GLY A 159 -5.57 9.48 -1.38
N PRO A 160 -5.63 10.30 -2.46
CA PRO A 160 -4.82 10.25 -3.67
C PRO A 160 -3.42 10.87 -3.49
N PHE A 161 -2.58 10.74 -4.52
CA PHE A 161 -1.19 11.18 -4.54
C PHE A 161 -0.88 11.96 -5.81
N LYS A 162 -0.12 13.05 -5.69
CA LYS A 162 0.19 13.93 -6.83
C LYS A 162 1.32 13.36 -7.66
N GLY A 163 1.04 13.08 -8.93
CA GLY A 163 2.06 12.77 -9.93
C GLY A 163 2.83 14.04 -10.36
N PRO A 164 4.13 13.95 -10.65
CA PRO A 164 4.92 15.09 -11.12
C PRO A 164 4.46 15.63 -12.49
N GLU A 165 3.71 14.84 -13.26
CA GLU A 165 3.11 15.19 -14.55
C GLU A 165 1.71 15.84 -14.46
N GLY A 166 1.22 16.08 -13.24
CA GLY A 166 -0.05 16.76 -12.99
C GLY A 166 -1.29 15.86 -12.97
N ARG A 167 -1.10 14.54 -12.98
CA ARG A 167 -2.18 13.57 -12.70
C ARG A 167 -2.28 13.31 -11.20
N ILE A 168 -3.45 12.83 -10.77
CA ILE A 168 -3.64 12.30 -9.42
C ILE A 168 -3.70 10.78 -9.50
N TYR A 169 -3.13 10.10 -8.52
CA TYR A 169 -3.05 8.65 -8.43
C TYR A 169 -3.70 8.14 -7.15
N TRP A 170 -4.17 6.89 -7.16
CA TRP A 170 -4.64 6.23 -5.95
C TRP A 170 -4.40 4.73 -6.02
N CYS A 171 -4.40 4.12 -4.85
CA CYS A 171 -4.27 2.70 -4.66
C CYS A 171 -5.65 2.09 -4.46
N GLU A 172 -5.97 1.00 -5.16
CA GLU A 172 -7.18 0.21 -4.95
C GLU A 172 -6.80 -1.21 -4.51
N GLY A 173 -7.35 -1.62 -3.37
CA GLY A 173 -7.19 -2.95 -2.78
C GLY A 173 -8.02 -4.02 -3.48
N ARG A 174 -8.02 -5.25 -2.98
CA ARG A 174 -8.54 -6.43 -3.71
C ARG A 174 -10.09 -6.58 -3.79
N HIS A 175 -10.84 -5.51 -3.54
CA HIS A 175 -12.29 -5.60 -3.42
C HIS A 175 -13.03 -5.37 -4.75
N GLY A 176 -12.30 -4.92 -5.77
CA GLY A 176 -12.78 -4.72 -7.12
C GLY A 176 -13.51 -3.41 -7.27
N HIS A 177 -13.93 -3.12 -8.49
CA HIS A 177 -14.54 -1.84 -8.84
C HIS A 177 -15.42 -1.94 -10.07
N GLU A 178 -16.29 -0.96 -10.20
CA GLU A 178 -16.98 -0.62 -11.43
C GLU A 178 -16.93 0.89 -11.60
N ILE A 179 -16.12 1.35 -12.56
CA ILE A 179 -15.88 2.76 -12.83
C ILE A 179 -16.54 3.12 -14.15
N VAL A 180 -17.43 4.11 -14.10
CA VAL A 180 -18.01 4.76 -15.27
C VAL A 180 -17.51 6.20 -15.38
N ASP A 181 -17.44 6.72 -16.59
CA ASP A 181 -17.17 8.14 -16.82
C ASP A 181 -18.41 9.01 -16.58
N SER A 182 -18.26 10.32 -16.80
CA SER A 182 -19.33 11.30 -16.63
C SER A 182 -20.49 11.13 -17.63
N GLU A 183 -20.30 10.38 -18.72
CA GLU A 183 -21.33 10.04 -19.70
C GLU A 183 -22.00 8.68 -19.38
N GLY A 184 -21.55 8.00 -18.32
CA GLY A 184 -22.04 6.69 -17.90
C GLY A 184 -21.45 5.52 -18.69
N GLN A 185 -20.40 5.75 -19.48
CA GLN A 185 -19.70 4.68 -20.19
C GLN A 185 -18.75 3.95 -19.25
N LEU A 186 -18.76 2.62 -19.31
CA LEU A 186 -17.86 1.78 -18.51
C LEU A 186 -16.40 2.05 -18.91
N VAL A 187 -15.61 2.51 -17.94
CA VAL A 187 -14.16 2.73 -18.08
C VAL A 187 -13.37 1.52 -17.59
N SER A 188 -13.74 0.95 -16.45
CA SER A 188 -13.06 -0.21 -15.87
C SER A 188 -13.98 -1.02 -14.97
N LYS A 189 -13.92 -2.35 -15.09
CA LYS A 189 -14.58 -3.31 -14.18
C LYS A 189 -13.62 -4.47 -13.92
N GLY A 190 -13.46 -4.87 -12.66
CA GLY A 190 -12.55 -5.97 -12.31
C GLY A 190 -12.46 -6.24 -10.81
N LYS A 191 -11.74 -7.30 -10.44
CA LYS A 191 -11.48 -7.68 -9.03
C LYS A 191 -10.02 -7.48 -8.62
N ALA A 192 -9.11 -7.44 -9.58
CA ALA A 192 -7.70 -7.27 -9.26
C ALA A 192 -7.41 -5.86 -8.72
N ALA A 193 -6.65 -5.81 -7.63
CA ALA A 193 -6.09 -4.58 -7.08
C ALA A 193 -5.26 -3.83 -8.14
N ARG A 194 -5.42 -2.51 -8.21
CA ARG A 194 -4.81 -1.64 -9.22
C ARG A 194 -4.22 -0.37 -8.61
N ILE A 195 -3.20 0.15 -9.27
CA ILE A 195 -2.85 1.57 -9.16
C ILE A 195 -3.54 2.31 -10.29
N PHE A 196 -4.36 3.30 -9.95
CA PHE A 196 -5.11 4.12 -10.89
C PHE A 196 -4.58 5.54 -10.97
N SER A 197 -4.97 6.25 -12.02
CA SER A 197 -4.79 7.70 -12.13
C SER A 197 -5.91 8.36 -12.93
N CYS A 198 -6.11 9.66 -12.74
CA CYS A 198 -6.92 10.51 -13.60
C CYS A 198 -6.35 11.94 -13.67
N LEU A 199 -6.92 12.77 -14.54
CA LEU A 199 -6.72 14.21 -14.47
C LEU A 199 -7.44 14.78 -13.23
N PRO A 200 -7.03 15.95 -12.70
CA PRO A 200 -7.64 16.53 -11.49
C PRO A 200 -9.15 16.79 -11.58
N ASP A 201 -9.71 16.88 -12.79
CA ASP A 201 -11.15 17.02 -13.02
C ASP A 201 -11.91 15.68 -13.05
N GLY A 202 -11.22 14.55 -12.84
CA GLY A 202 -11.79 13.21 -12.87
C GLY A 202 -11.81 12.55 -14.24
N SER A 203 -11.44 13.26 -15.30
CA SER A 203 -11.39 12.72 -16.65
C SER A 203 -10.17 11.83 -16.91
N ASP A 204 -10.24 11.03 -17.98
CA ASP A 204 -9.14 10.16 -18.43
C ASP A 204 -8.64 9.20 -17.32
N VAL A 205 -9.56 8.45 -16.69
CA VAL A 205 -9.20 7.42 -15.71
C VAL A 205 -8.42 6.30 -16.41
N GLN A 206 -7.25 5.96 -15.86
CA GLN A 206 -6.34 4.96 -16.40
C GLN A 206 -5.83 4.02 -15.32
N THR A 207 -5.57 2.76 -15.69
CA THR A 207 -4.82 1.82 -14.85
C THR A 207 -3.33 1.91 -15.18
N PHE A 208 -2.50 2.08 -14.15
CA PHE A 208 -1.05 2.13 -14.27
C PHE A 208 -0.42 0.74 -14.13
N SER A 209 -0.75 -0.01 -13.08
CA SER A 209 -0.23 -1.35 -12.77
C SER A 209 -1.26 -2.18 -12.00
N THR A 210 -1.02 -3.48 -11.84
CA THR A 210 -1.97 -4.41 -11.20
C THR A 210 -1.31 -5.59 -10.49
N GLY A 211 -2.10 -6.30 -9.69
CA GLY A 211 -1.72 -7.61 -9.16
C GLY A 211 -0.77 -7.51 -7.97
N GLY A 212 -0.55 -8.64 -7.32
CA GLY A 212 0.26 -8.76 -6.11
C GLY A 212 -0.13 -7.93 -4.89
N MET A 213 -1.19 -7.14 -4.93
CA MET A 213 -1.56 -6.21 -3.87
C MET A 213 -2.82 -6.68 -3.14
N ASP A 214 -2.79 -6.84 -1.81
CA ASP A 214 -4.03 -6.91 -0.98
C ASP A 214 -4.48 -5.54 -0.57
N ASN A 215 -3.53 -4.75 -0.09
CA ASN A 215 -3.76 -3.38 0.30
C ASN A 215 -2.53 -2.55 -0.06
N PRO A 216 -2.44 -2.07 -1.32
CA PRO A 216 -1.49 -1.02 -1.66
C PRO A 216 -1.92 0.24 -0.91
N VAL A 217 -1.00 0.87 -0.17
CA VAL A 217 -1.35 1.99 0.72
C VAL A 217 -0.89 3.30 0.12
N GLU A 218 0.42 3.53 0.06
CA GLU A 218 0.95 4.82 -0.35
C GLU A 218 1.96 4.71 -1.48
N ILE A 219 2.02 5.74 -2.33
CA ILE A 219 3.02 5.87 -3.38
C ILE A 219 3.74 7.22 -3.29
N VAL A 220 5.01 7.21 -3.71
CA VAL A 220 5.83 8.41 -3.90
C VAL A 220 6.52 8.35 -5.26
N PHE A 221 6.91 9.53 -5.75
CA PHE A 221 7.63 9.65 -7.01
C PHE A 221 9.09 10.04 -6.78
N THR A 222 9.99 9.37 -7.51
CA THR A 222 11.39 9.81 -7.62
C THR A 222 11.46 11.11 -8.43
N PRO A 223 12.58 11.87 -8.39
CA PRO A 223 12.74 13.06 -9.22
C PRO A 223 12.53 12.78 -10.72
N SER A 224 12.96 11.61 -11.21
CA SER A 224 12.78 11.16 -12.59
C SER A 224 11.35 10.68 -12.91
N GLY A 225 10.47 10.54 -11.91
CA GLY A 225 9.07 10.17 -12.07
C GLY A 225 8.77 8.67 -12.01
N ASP A 226 9.73 7.86 -11.55
CA ASP A 226 9.47 6.46 -11.20
C ASP A 226 8.58 6.41 -9.94
N MET A 227 7.67 5.44 -9.91
CA MET A 227 6.67 5.29 -8.85
C MET A 227 7.07 4.18 -7.88
N LEU A 228 7.26 4.54 -6.61
CA LEU A 228 7.54 3.60 -5.53
C LEU A 228 6.33 3.54 -4.60
N GLY A 229 6.04 2.39 -4.00
CA GLY A 229 4.90 2.28 -3.09
C GLY A 229 4.98 1.17 -2.07
N THR A 230 4.19 1.32 -1.01
CA THR A 230 4.00 0.33 0.05
C THR A 230 2.79 -0.54 -0.25
N VAL A 231 2.90 -1.83 0.06
CA VAL A 231 1.81 -2.78 -0.09
C VAL A 231 1.81 -3.78 1.05
N ASN A 232 0.64 -4.03 1.61
CA ASN A 232 0.45 -5.08 2.59
C ASN A 232 0.01 -6.38 1.93
N LEU A 233 0.49 -7.48 2.51
CA LEU A 233 0.23 -8.86 2.08
C LEU A 233 0.50 -9.08 0.60
N MET A 234 1.65 -8.61 0.12
CA MET A 234 2.11 -8.96 -1.20
C MET A 234 2.37 -10.47 -1.28
N TYR A 235 1.78 -11.13 -2.27
CA TYR A 235 1.84 -12.58 -2.46
C TYR A 235 3.14 -13.01 -3.15
N SER A 236 4.26 -12.41 -2.74
CA SER A 236 5.58 -12.93 -3.02
C SER A 236 5.83 -14.20 -2.17
N ARG A 237 7.02 -14.81 -2.33
CA ARG A 237 7.39 -16.02 -1.59
C ARG A 237 8.69 -15.76 -0.82
N PRO A 238 8.64 -15.56 0.52
CA PRO A 238 7.45 -15.60 1.39
C PRO A 238 6.52 -14.39 1.22
N ARG A 239 5.23 -14.57 1.52
CA ARG A 239 4.24 -13.47 1.51
C ARG A 239 4.63 -12.44 2.57
N GLY A 240 4.50 -11.16 2.27
CA GLY A 240 4.84 -10.11 3.22
C GLY A 240 4.41 -8.71 2.79
N ASP A 241 4.63 -7.77 3.67
CA ASP A 241 4.40 -6.35 3.47
C ASP A 241 5.67 -5.78 2.83
N CYS A 242 5.53 -5.06 1.72
CA CYS A 242 6.63 -4.84 0.80
C CYS A 242 6.74 -3.37 0.34
N LEU A 243 7.96 -2.99 -0.04
CA LEU A 243 8.25 -1.83 -0.88
C LEU A 243 8.35 -2.30 -2.33
N VAL A 244 7.68 -1.60 -3.25
CA VAL A 244 7.57 -2.00 -4.66
C VAL A 244 7.87 -0.82 -5.58
N HIS A 245 8.55 -1.08 -6.70
CA HIS A 245 8.62 -0.17 -7.83
C HIS A 245 7.52 -0.53 -8.81
N TRP A 246 6.48 0.29 -8.89
CA TRP A 246 5.36 0.12 -9.81
C TRP A 246 5.77 0.52 -11.22
N GLN A 247 5.61 -0.40 -12.18
CA GLN A 247 5.87 -0.14 -13.60
C GLN A 247 4.60 -0.10 -14.42
N TYR A 248 4.60 0.75 -15.45
CA TYR A 248 3.48 0.85 -16.39
C TYR A 248 3.19 -0.49 -17.06
N GLY A 249 1.96 -0.99 -16.88
CA GLY A 249 1.52 -2.30 -17.36
C GLY A 249 2.04 -3.49 -16.56
N GLY A 250 2.79 -3.24 -15.48
CA GLY A 250 3.37 -4.28 -14.64
C GLY A 250 2.32 -5.14 -13.94
N VAL A 251 2.60 -6.45 -13.87
CA VAL A 251 1.77 -7.44 -13.17
C VAL A 251 2.59 -8.12 -12.08
N TYR A 252 2.10 -8.07 -10.85
CA TYR A 252 2.79 -8.53 -9.65
C TYR A 252 2.15 -9.80 -9.06
N PRO A 253 2.85 -10.56 -8.20
CA PRO A 253 2.51 -11.93 -7.88
C PRO A 253 1.29 -12.02 -6.97
N ARG A 254 0.19 -12.63 -7.45
CA ARG A 254 -1.03 -12.94 -6.68
C ARG A 254 -1.57 -14.30 -7.09
N GLU A 255 -0.90 -15.36 -6.63
CA GLU A 255 -1.18 -16.72 -7.09
C GLU A 255 -2.63 -17.16 -6.86
N ASP A 256 -3.23 -16.70 -5.76
CA ASP A 256 -4.61 -16.98 -5.37
C ASP A 256 -5.66 -16.26 -6.24
N PHE A 257 -5.24 -15.29 -7.07
CA PHE A 257 -6.04 -14.57 -8.07
C PHE A 257 -5.45 -14.70 -9.49
N ALA A 258 -4.56 -15.66 -9.73
CA ALA A 258 -3.81 -15.75 -11.00
C ALA A 258 -4.73 -15.82 -12.23
N GLU A 259 -5.86 -16.53 -12.12
CA GLU A 259 -6.87 -16.62 -13.19
C GLU A 259 -7.52 -15.25 -13.48
N SER A 260 -7.86 -14.47 -12.44
CA SER A 260 -8.43 -13.12 -12.59
C SER A 260 -7.40 -12.18 -13.22
N LEU A 261 -6.15 -12.21 -12.75
CA LEU A 261 -5.06 -11.40 -13.33
C LEU A 261 -4.82 -11.74 -14.81
N ASP A 262 -4.79 -13.02 -15.16
CA ASP A 262 -4.59 -13.46 -16.55
C ASP A 262 -5.76 -13.06 -17.47
N SER A 263 -6.96 -12.86 -16.92
CA SER A 263 -8.15 -12.42 -17.66
C SER A 263 -8.28 -10.91 -17.78
N GLU A 264 -7.87 -10.17 -16.75
CA GLU A 264 -8.02 -8.71 -16.67
C GLU A 264 -6.82 -7.97 -17.28
N PHE A 265 -5.65 -8.62 -17.38
CA PHE A 265 -4.39 -7.95 -17.76
C PHE A 265 -3.51 -8.76 -18.70
N VAL A 266 -2.70 -8.00 -19.45
CA VAL A 266 -1.68 -8.54 -20.33
C VAL A 266 -0.51 -9.06 -19.50
N ARG A 267 -0.14 -10.32 -19.71
CA ARG A 267 1.05 -10.91 -19.11
C ARG A 267 2.23 -10.92 -20.09
N THR A 268 3.31 -10.27 -19.72
CA THR A 268 4.52 -10.12 -20.56
C THR A 268 5.64 -11.10 -20.18
N GLY A 269 5.35 -12.07 -19.30
CA GLY A 269 6.34 -13.06 -18.85
C GLY A 269 6.11 -13.45 -17.39
N PRO A 270 7.19 -13.78 -16.65
CA PRO A 270 7.14 -13.89 -15.20
C PRO A 270 6.61 -12.62 -14.54
N LEU A 271 6.03 -12.77 -13.35
CA LEU A 271 5.54 -11.67 -12.53
C LEU A 271 6.72 -10.81 -12.05
N LEU A 272 6.51 -9.51 -11.96
CA LEU A 272 7.49 -8.59 -11.36
C LEU A 272 7.57 -8.82 -9.84
N SER A 273 8.62 -8.35 -9.18
CA SER A 273 8.85 -8.56 -7.75
C SER A 273 8.89 -7.25 -6.97
N GLU A 274 8.78 -7.37 -5.65
CA GLU A 274 9.08 -6.31 -4.70
C GLU A 274 10.56 -5.85 -4.78
N ILE A 275 10.82 -4.64 -4.29
CA ILE A 275 12.17 -4.16 -3.97
C ILE A 275 12.63 -4.75 -2.63
N TYR A 276 11.73 -4.77 -1.64
CA TYR A 276 12.03 -5.24 -0.29
C TYR A 276 10.79 -5.82 0.37
N ASN A 277 10.99 -6.88 1.16
CA ASN A 277 9.95 -7.54 1.93
C ASN A 277 10.25 -7.38 3.43
N PHE A 278 9.40 -6.63 4.13
CA PHE A 278 9.54 -6.32 5.55
C PHE A 278 9.06 -7.46 6.46
N GLY A 279 8.42 -8.50 5.90
CA GLY A 279 7.68 -9.51 6.65
C GLY A 279 6.25 -9.03 6.94
N HIS A 280 5.66 -9.41 8.07
CA HIS A 280 4.30 -9.00 8.43
C HIS A 280 4.31 -7.87 9.47
N VAL A 281 4.51 -6.64 9.01
CA VAL A 281 4.69 -5.44 9.83
C VAL A 281 3.59 -4.37 9.63
N ALA A 282 2.69 -4.59 8.67
CA ALA A 282 1.70 -3.64 8.20
C ALA A 282 2.32 -2.30 7.82
N VAL A 283 2.99 -2.25 6.66
CA VAL A 283 3.52 -0.97 6.14
C VAL A 283 2.37 -0.07 5.72
N SER A 284 2.45 1.21 6.05
CA SER A 284 1.43 2.20 5.71
C SER A 284 2.07 3.40 4.99
N GLY A 285 2.14 4.54 5.67
CA GLY A 285 2.85 5.76 5.32
C GLY A 285 4.18 5.57 4.60
N LEU A 286 4.39 6.31 3.52
CA LEU A 286 5.62 6.34 2.73
C LEU A 286 5.98 7.79 2.33
N CYS A 287 7.15 8.26 2.76
CA CYS A 287 7.65 9.59 2.38
C CYS A 287 9.05 9.53 1.79
N ARG A 288 9.30 10.32 0.75
CA ARG A 288 10.65 10.57 0.23
C ARG A 288 11.30 11.69 1.04
N TRP A 289 12.38 11.39 1.75
CA TRP A 289 13.03 12.34 2.67
C TRP A 289 13.96 13.30 1.95
N THR A 290 13.38 14.33 1.35
CA THR A 290 14.04 15.22 0.40
C THR A 290 15.15 16.06 1.04
N SER A 291 15.01 16.46 2.31
CA SER A 291 16.06 17.18 3.05
C SER A 291 17.26 16.30 3.41
N LYS A 292 17.16 14.97 3.35
CA LYS A 292 18.28 14.05 3.57
C LYS A 292 18.88 13.57 2.26
N SER A 293 18.10 12.93 1.38
CA SER A 293 18.50 12.48 0.05
C SER A 293 17.29 12.17 -0.84
N SER A 294 17.42 12.35 -2.15
CA SER A 294 16.36 11.99 -3.10
C SER A 294 16.13 10.48 -3.20
N GLU A 295 17.07 9.65 -2.74
CA GLU A 295 16.99 8.18 -2.74
C GLU A 295 16.70 7.59 -1.34
N THR A 296 16.41 8.43 -0.35
CA THR A 296 16.05 7.99 1.01
C THR A 296 14.54 8.05 1.20
N LEU A 297 13.96 6.95 1.64
CA LEU A 297 12.55 6.82 1.98
C LEU A 297 12.38 6.64 3.49
N LEU A 298 11.23 7.06 4.01
CA LEU A 298 10.73 6.75 5.33
C LEU A 298 9.46 5.92 5.18
N VAL A 299 9.40 4.79 5.87
CA VAL A 299 8.27 3.85 5.82
C VAL A 299 7.76 3.65 7.23
N THR A 300 6.47 3.85 7.45
CA THR A 300 5.82 3.52 8.73
C THR A 300 5.53 2.03 8.80
N GLU A 301 5.79 1.42 9.96
CA GLU A 301 5.44 0.04 10.26
C GLU A 301 4.47 0.03 11.45
N PHE A 302 3.18 -0.17 11.14
CA PHE A 302 2.09 -0.10 12.11
C PHE A 302 2.27 -1.13 13.24
N ASN A 303 2.59 -2.39 12.92
CA ASN A 303 2.68 -3.49 13.88
C ASN A 303 4.03 -3.56 14.62
N THR A 304 4.97 -2.67 14.35
CA THR A 304 6.28 -2.71 15.04
C THR A 304 6.61 -1.36 15.66
N ASN A 305 5.61 -0.47 15.71
CA ASN A 305 5.58 0.79 16.44
C ASN A 305 6.73 1.73 16.00
N ARG A 306 7.05 1.76 14.71
CA ARG A 306 8.25 2.46 14.21
C ARG A 306 8.09 3.09 12.83
N VAL A 307 9.04 3.95 12.51
CA VAL A 307 9.34 4.41 11.15
C VAL A 307 10.77 3.96 10.83
N VAL A 308 10.93 3.29 9.70
CA VAL A 308 12.23 2.84 9.18
C VAL A 308 12.68 3.75 8.05
N GLN A 309 13.98 4.03 8.01
CA GLN A 309 14.63 4.65 6.87
C GLN A 309 15.06 3.56 5.90
N VAL A 310 14.75 3.75 4.62
CA VAL A 310 15.17 2.86 3.53
C VAL A 310 15.99 3.65 2.53
N ASP A 311 17.26 3.32 2.39
CA ASP A 311 18.14 3.91 1.38
C ASP A 311 18.18 3.02 0.14
N LEU A 312 17.86 3.60 -1.01
CA LEU A 312 17.82 2.89 -2.29
C LEU A 312 19.09 3.13 -3.12
N LYS A 313 19.40 2.17 -3.99
CA LYS A 313 20.28 2.39 -5.14
C LYS A 313 19.64 1.87 -6.41
N SER A 314 20.01 2.48 -7.53
CA SER A 314 19.67 1.97 -8.86
C SER A 314 20.28 0.58 -9.06
N ALA A 315 19.47 -0.36 -9.55
CA ALA A 315 19.87 -1.73 -9.89
C ALA A 315 19.16 -2.17 -11.18
N GLY A 316 19.93 -2.25 -12.28
CA GLY A 316 19.37 -2.48 -13.60
C GLY A 316 18.31 -1.43 -13.93
N SER A 317 17.15 -1.88 -14.42
CA SER A 317 15.97 -1.04 -14.66
C SER A 317 15.03 -0.96 -13.45
N SER A 318 15.55 -1.06 -12.22
CA SER A 318 14.77 -0.89 -10.99
C SER A 318 15.68 -0.39 -9.85
N TYR A 319 15.27 -0.66 -8.61
CA TYR A 319 15.98 -0.32 -7.40
C TYR A 319 16.23 -1.57 -6.54
N GLU A 320 17.27 -1.51 -5.72
CA GLU A 320 17.50 -2.42 -4.61
C GLU A 320 17.76 -1.62 -3.33
N THR A 321 17.45 -2.19 -2.17
CA THR A 321 17.75 -1.56 -0.88
C THR A 321 19.24 -1.65 -0.59
N GLN A 322 19.89 -0.53 -0.29
CA GLN A 322 21.22 -0.50 0.30
C GLN A 322 21.16 -0.80 1.79
N GLN A 323 20.21 -0.18 2.49
CA GLN A 323 20.12 -0.20 3.94
C GLN A 323 18.67 0.02 4.39
N VAL A 324 18.30 -0.64 5.49
CA VAL A 324 17.04 -0.43 6.20
C VAL A 324 17.37 -0.30 7.68
N GLU A 325 17.03 0.84 8.29
CA GLU A 325 17.36 1.14 9.69
C GLU A 325 16.18 1.74 10.44
N ASP A 326 16.09 1.46 11.73
CA ASP A 326 15.16 2.13 12.63
C ASP A 326 15.49 3.63 12.71
N PHE A 327 14.50 4.49 12.43
CA PHE A 327 14.64 5.95 12.53
C PHE A 327 13.83 6.54 13.68
N PHE A 328 12.61 6.05 13.87
CA PHE A 328 11.73 6.44 14.96
C PHE A 328 11.17 5.16 15.55
N VAL A 329 11.35 4.90 16.84
CA VAL A 329 10.86 3.67 17.49
C VAL A 329 10.14 4.03 18.77
N SER A 330 8.91 3.55 18.95
CA SER A 330 8.23 3.58 20.24
C SER A 330 8.31 2.22 20.93
N THR A 331 8.53 2.25 22.24
CA THR A 331 8.37 1.07 23.11
C THR A 331 6.93 0.86 23.58
N ASP A 332 6.06 1.85 23.37
CA ASP A 332 4.61 1.70 23.58
C ASP A 332 4.03 0.81 22.48
N LYS A 333 3.32 -0.24 22.90
CA LYS A 333 2.68 -1.18 21.98
C LYS A 333 1.38 -0.66 21.40
N ASP A 334 0.84 0.41 21.94
CA ASP A 334 -0.36 1.07 21.44
C ASP A 334 -0.05 2.32 20.60
N PHE A 335 1.24 2.55 20.27
CA PHE A 335 1.68 3.53 19.28
C PHE A 335 1.64 2.91 17.87
N HIS A 336 0.76 3.39 17.00
CA HIS A 336 0.52 2.82 15.68
C HIS A 336 0.74 3.90 14.60
N PRO A 337 1.97 4.03 14.07
CA PRO A 337 2.26 5.02 13.04
C PRO A 337 1.56 4.62 11.75
N THR A 338 0.81 5.55 11.19
CA THR A 338 0.01 5.37 9.97
C THR A 338 0.56 6.19 8.81
N ASP A 339 1.19 7.32 9.10
CA ASP A 339 1.77 8.20 8.11
C ASP A 339 3.06 8.89 8.61
N VAL A 340 3.91 9.26 7.67
CA VAL A 340 5.08 10.11 7.89
C VAL A 340 5.21 11.07 6.71
N LEU A 341 5.33 12.36 6.98
CA LEU A 341 5.45 13.38 5.93
C LEU A 341 6.48 14.45 6.29
N GLU A 342 7.14 15.00 5.28
CA GLU A 342 8.11 16.09 5.44
C GLU A 342 7.39 17.44 5.36
N ALA A 343 7.48 18.23 6.43
CA ALA A 343 6.93 19.57 6.49
C ALA A 343 7.81 20.57 5.69
N PRO A 344 7.28 21.75 5.30
CA PRO A 344 8.02 22.73 4.51
C PRO A 344 9.33 23.25 5.14
N ASP A 345 9.45 23.17 6.46
CA ASP A 345 10.66 23.55 7.20
C ASP A 345 11.73 22.42 7.24
N GLY A 346 11.44 21.27 6.63
CA GLY A 346 12.30 20.08 6.60
C GLY A 346 12.20 19.21 7.85
N SER A 347 11.33 19.55 8.81
CA SER A 347 10.97 18.64 9.91
C SER A 347 10.04 17.54 9.40
N LEU A 348 9.95 16.44 10.14
CA LEU A 348 9.04 15.34 9.81
C LEU A 348 7.85 15.35 10.76
N LEU A 349 6.67 15.04 10.25
CA LEU A 349 5.50 14.69 11.05
C LEU A 349 5.30 13.18 11.00
N VAL A 350 5.13 12.55 12.16
CA VAL A 350 4.75 11.13 12.30
C VAL A 350 3.35 11.09 12.90
N ILE A 351 2.42 10.43 12.21
CA ILE A 351 1.01 10.35 12.60
C ILE A 351 0.76 9.03 13.31
N ASP A 352 0.43 9.08 14.61
CA ASP A 352 -0.01 7.93 15.40
C ASP A 352 -1.54 7.92 15.47
N THR A 353 -2.18 6.84 15.03
CA THR A 353 -3.64 6.73 15.08
C THR A 353 -4.19 6.34 16.45
N GLY A 354 -3.33 5.89 17.38
CA GLY A 354 -3.74 5.33 18.66
C GLY A 354 -4.20 3.87 18.56
N GLY A 355 -4.95 3.39 19.58
CA GLY A 355 -5.24 1.97 19.78
C GLY A 355 -6.57 1.47 19.23
N TRP A 356 -7.31 2.28 18.45
CA TRP A 356 -8.68 1.95 18.06
C TRP A 356 -8.76 0.87 16.96
N PHE A 357 -7.86 0.91 15.98
CA PHE A 357 -8.01 0.13 14.76
C PHE A 357 -7.62 -1.33 14.99
N ARG A 358 -8.57 -2.26 14.81
CA ARG A 358 -8.33 -3.70 14.94
C ARG A 358 -8.62 -4.49 13.66
N ILE A 359 -9.51 -4.01 12.80
CA ILE A 359 -9.93 -4.78 11.63
C ILE A 359 -8.78 -4.83 10.63
N GLY A 360 -8.15 -6.00 10.47
CA GLY A 360 -7.01 -6.15 9.55
C GLY A 360 -5.64 -5.87 10.16
N CYS A 361 -5.57 -5.53 11.45
CA CYS A 361 -4.32 -5.45 12.21
C CYS A 361 -4.23 -6.65 13.18
N PRO A 362 -3.24 -7.55 13.02
CA PRO A 362 -3.05 -8.67 13.93
C PRO A 362 -2.80 -8.19 15.38
N GLN A 363 -1.91 -7.21 15.60
CA GLN A 363 -1.49 -6.77 16.95
C GLN A 363 -2.60 -6.13 17.77
N SER A 364 -3.52 -5.43 17.12
CA SER A 364 -4.58 -4.68 17.80
C SER A 364 -5.76 -5.58 18.17
N GLY A 365 -5.50 -6.81 18.62
CA GLY A 365 -6.48 -7.89 18.83
C GLY A 365 -7.74 -7.49 19.64
N VAL A 366 -7.64 -6.42 20.43
CA VAL A 366 -8.78 -5.68 20.99
C VAL A 366 -8.67 -4.21 20.62
N ALA A 367 -9.75 -3.63 20.08
CA ALA A 367 -9.85 -2.20 19.86
C ALA A 367 -9.83 -1.47 21.20
N LYS A 368 -8.87 -0.56 21.38
CA LYS A 368 -8.73 0.32 22.53
C LYS A 368 -9.00 1.76 22.09
N SER A 369 -10.24 2.05 21.71
CA SER A 369 -10.64 3.38 21.20
C SER A 369 -10.38 4.53 22.19
N HIS A 370 -10.31 4.24 23.48
CA HIS A 370 -9.91 5.20 24.51
C HIS A 370 -8.41 5.56 24.48
N ILE A 371 -7.58 4.81 23.74
CA ILE A 371 -6.20 5.18 23.48
C ILE A 371 -6.17 6.02 22.21
N GLU A 372 -6.16 7.32 22.42
CA GLU A 372 -6.09 8.31 21.36
C GLU A 372 -4.65 8.42 20.81
N GLY A 373 -4.59 8.81 19.54
CA GLY A 373 -3.39 9.11 18.81
C GLY A 373 -2.97 10.58 18.94
N ALA A 374 -1.90 10.94 18.25
CA ALA A 374 -1.37 12.30 18.19
C ALA A 374 -0.46 12.43 16.95
N ILE A 375 -0.08 13.66 16.64
CA ILE A 375 0.91 13.94 15.58
C ILE A 375 2.19 14.41 16.27
N TYR A 376 3.31 13.77 15.93
CA TYR A 376 4.62 14.06 16.51
C TYR A 376 5.51 14.72 15.47
N ARG A 377 6.24 15.76 15.87
CA ARG A 377 7.21 16.44 15.02
C ARG A 377 8.62 16.00 15.38
N VAL A 378 9.38 15.58 14.38
CA VAL A 378 10.80 15.24 14.50
C VAL A 378 11.63 16.37 13.88
N LYS A 379 12.43 17.05 14.72
CA LYS A 379 13.31 18.16 14.33
C LYS A 379 14.76 17.80 14.59
N ARG A 380 15.68 18.38 13.83
CA ARG A 380 17.12 18.29 14.15
C ARG A 380 17.45 19.15 15.37
N THR A 381 18.28 18.64 16.28
CA THR A 381 18.69 19.36 17.52
C THR A 381 19.66 20.51 17.26
N LYS A 382 20.32 20.53 16.10
CA LYS A 382 21.20 21.61 15.64
C LYS A 382 20.81 22.01 14.22
N ASN A 383 20.84 23.32 13.94
CA ASN A 383 20.73 23.88 12.58
C ASN A 383 21.89 23.35 11.72
N SER A 384 21.74 22.14 11.20
CA SER A 384 22.53 21.64 10.09
C SER A 384 21.99 22.31 8.84
N PRO A 385 22.84 22.75 7.91
CA PRO A 385 22.36 23.35 6.68
C PRO A 385 21.36 22.40 6.01
N SER A 386 20.18 22.90 5.66
CA SER A 386 19.26 22.17 4.81
C SER A 386 20.03 21.70 3.58
N ARG A 387 19.91 20.42 3.23
CA ARG A 387 20.52 19.93 2.00
C ARG A 387 19.86 20.69 0.87
N LYS A 388 20.64 21.47 0.11
CA LYS A 388 20.18 21.94 -1.19
C LYS A 388 19.93 20.69 -2.03
N LEU A 389 18.71 20.56 -2.56
CA LEU A 389 18.38 19.58 -3.60
C LEU A 389 19.54 19.49 -4.59
N SER A 390 19.89 18.28 -5.01
CA SER A 390 21.02 18.15 -5.93
C SER A 390 20.75 19.00 -7.17
N GLN A 391 21.82 19.52 -7.78
CA GLN A 391 21.65 20.30 -9.01
C GLN A 391 20.94 19.48 -10.09
N THR A 392 21.08 18.15 -10.06
CA THR A 392 20.37 17.23 -10.93
C THR A 392 18.87 17.22 -10.68
N ASP A 393 18.42 17.09 -9.41
CA ASP A 393 16.98 17.13 -9.07
C ASP A 393 16.34 18.43 -9.54
N SER A 394 16.98 19.57 -9.23
CA SER A 394 16.49 20.90 -9.65
C SER A 394 16.49 21.11 -11.17
N LYS A 395 17.35 20.39 -11.93
CA LYS A 395 17.30 20.39 -13.39
C LYS A 395 16.10 19.59 -13.89
N VAL A 396 15.75 18.47 -13.24
CA VAL A 396 14.59 17.66 -13.65
C VAL A 396 13.26 18.41 -13.46
N ASP A 397 13.17 19.32 -12.48
CA ASP A 397 12.00 20.20 -12.32
C ASP A 397 11.63 20.98 -13.60
N VAL A 398 12.60 21.27 -14.47
CA VAL A 398 12.32 21.93 -15.76
C VAL A 398 11.43 21.06 -16.64
N VAL A 399 11.61 19.73 -16.59
CA VAL A 399 10.86 18.77 -17.38
C VAL A 399 9.39 18.81 -16.95
N TRP A 400 9.13 18.71 -15.65
CA TRP A 400 7.77 18.75 -15.10
C TRP A 400 7.06 20.08 -15.37
N LYS A 401 7.77 21.21 -15.24
CA LYS A 401 7.25 22.54 -15.61
C LYS A 401 6.87 22.63 -17.09
N LEU A 402 7.70 22.08 -17.98
CA LEU A 402 7.41 22.06 -19.41
C LEU A 402 6.25 21.10 -19.75
N ARG A 403 6.13 19.97 -19.04
CA ARG A 403 5.04 18.99 -19.18
C ARG A 403 3.66 19.59 -18.86
N ASN A 404 3.59 20.51 -17.91
CA ASN A 404 2.34 21.20 -17.55
C ASN A 404 1.92 22.28 -18.58
N ASN A 405 2.68 22.47 -19.67
CA ASN A 405 2.31 23.34 -20.78
C ASN A 405 2.53 22.63 -22.13
N PRO A 406 1.70 21.63 -22.47
CA PRO A 406 1.90 20.81 -23.65
C PRO A 406 1.61 21.59 -24.94
N THR A 407 2.67 21.92 -25.68
CA THR A 407 2.61 22.65 -26.97
C THR A 407 3.61 22.06 -27.95
N GLN A 408 3.48 22.42 -29.24
CA GLN A 408 4.48 22.05 -30.25
C GLN A 408 5.87 22.64 -29.94
N LYS A 409 5.93 23.77 -29.23
CA LYS A 409 7.20 24.41 -28.82
C LYS A 409 7.84 23.63 -27.68
N THR A 410 7.07 23.27 -26.65
CA THR A 410 7.59 22.49 -25.52
C THR A 410 7.97 21.08 -25.96
N LEU A 411 7.24 20.44 -26.88
CA LEU A 411 7.66 19.17 -27.47
C LEU A 411 9.05 19.24 -28.13
N LYS A 412 9.37 20.32 -28.87
CA LYS A 412 10.72 20.49 -29.44
C LYS A 412 11.79 20.56 -28.35
N GLN A 413 11.49 21.23 -27.24
CA GLN A 413 12.41 21.28 -26.10
C GLN A 413 12.59 19.90 -25.47
N PHE A 414 11.50 19.13 -25.30
CA PHE A 414 11.56 17.73 -24.84
C PHE A 414 12.45 16.88 -25.75
N ILE A 415 12.29 16.98 -27.07
CA ILE A 415 13.13 16.25 -28.03
C ILE A 415 14.61 16.62 -27.87
N THR A 416 14.94 17.91 -27.76
CA THR A 416 16.32 18.34 -27.50
C THR A 416 16.85 17.77 -26.18
N LEU A 417 16.06 17.81 -25.10
CA LEU A 417 16.46 17.25 -23.82
C LEU A 417 16.61 15.72 -23.88
N LEU A 418 15.80 15.03 -24.68
CA LEU A 418 15.90 13.60 -24.90
C LEU A 418 17.19 13.22 -25.64
N GLU A 419 17.65 14.06 -26.57
CA GLU A 419 18.85 13.82 -27.37
C GLU A 419 20.14 14.24 -26.67
N SER A 420 20.12 15.32 -25.90
CA SER A 420 21.33 15.94 -25.33
C SER A 420 21.36 16.07 -23.81
N GLY A 421 20.27 15.72 -23.12
CA GLY A 421 20.19 15.81 -21.66
C GLY A 421 21.06 14.79 -20.95
N GLU A 422 21.38 15.04 -19.68
CA GLU A 422 22.00 14.04 -18.79
C GLU A 422 20.97 12.93 -18.45
N PRO A 423 21.42 11.73 -18.02
CA PRO A 423 20.50 10.59 -17.95
C PRO A 423 19.22 10.78 -17.13
N PRO A 424 19.25 11.38 -15.92
CA PRO A 424 18.02 11.63 -15.14
C PRO A 424 17.03 12.58 -15.84
N ILE A 425 17.54 13.50 -16.66
CA ILE A 425 16.69 14.40 -17.46
C ILE A 425 16.02 13.61 -18.59
N ARG A 426 16.78 12.79 -19.32
CA ARG A 426 16.24 11.97 -20.41
C ARG A 426 15.21 10.96 -19.90
N GLU A 427 15.47 10.36 -18.75
CA GLU A 427 14.53 9.48 -18.03
C GLU A 427 13.23 10.21 -17.71
N ALA A 428 13.30 11.39 -17.06
CA ALA A 428 12.14 12.20 -16.73
C ALA A 428 11.37 12.66 -17.98
N VAL A 429 12.08 13.04 -19.04
CA VAL A 429 11.51 13.43 -20.33
C VAL A 429 10.76 12.25 -20.96
N ALA A 430 11.37 11.06 -20.97
CA ALA A 430 10.74 9.85 -21.50
C ALA A 430 9.46 9.51 -20.72
N ARG A 431 9.49 9.55 -19.39
CA ARG A 431 8.33 9.29 -18.52
C ARG A 431 7.22 10.34 -18.70
N SER A 432 7.59 11.62 -18.73
CA SER A 432 6.66 12.74 -18.93
C SER A 432 5.89 12.66 -20.25
N LEU A 433 6.53 12.11 -21.29
CA LEU A 433 5.92 11.94 -22.60
C LEU A 433 4.84 10.86 -22.62
N GLN A 434 4.83 9.92 -21.68
CA GLN A 434 3.86 8.82 -21.64
C GLN A 434 2.43 9.34 -21.78
N ASP A 435 2.02 10.25 -20.90
CA ASP A 435 0.67 10.79 -20.82
C ASP A 435 0.53 12.12 -21.60
N TRP A 436 1.31 12.31 -22.67
CA TRP A 436 1.29 13.55 -23.45
C TRP A 436 0.08 13.61 -24.40
N PRO A 437 -0.64 14.75 -24.47
CA PRO A 437 -1.83 14.89 -25.31
C PRO A 437 -1.59 14.56 -26.78
N ALA A 438 -2.56 13.91 -27.43
CA ALA A 438 -2.45 13.44 -28.81
C ALA A 438 -2.51 14.57 -29.85
N GLU A 439 -3.03 15.74 -29.48
CA GLU A 439 -3.14 16.95 -30.30
C GLU A 439 -1.77 17.58 -30.58
N VAL A 440 -0.78 17.29 -29.72
CA VAL A 440 0.62 17.63 -29.95
C VAL A 440 1.24 16.55 -30.85
N ASP A 441 2.08 16.94 -31.81
CA ASP A 441 2.63 16.04 -32.84
C ASP A 441 3.74 15.14 -32.28
N ARG A 442 3.36 14.29 -31.31
CA ARG A 442 4.22 13.41 -30.51
C ARG A 442 4.98 12.40 -31.37
N LYS A 443 4.54 12.17 -32.61
CA LYS A 443 5.24 11.32 -33.60
C LYS A 443 6.69 11.76 -33.82
N LYS A 444 6.99 13.06 -33.68
CA LYS A 444 8.36 13.58 -33.79
C LYS A 444 9.31 13.05 -32.70
N ALA A 445 8.80 12.63 -31.56
CA ALA A 445 9.59 12.06 -30.48
C ALA A 445 9.82 10.54 -30.63
N ILE A 446 9.15 9.85 -31.54
CA ILE A 446 9.24 8.38 -31.67
C ILE A 446 10.67 7.94 -32.00
N LEU A 447 11.35 8.59 -32.95
CA LEU A 447 12.73 8.21 -33.32
C LEU A 447 13.72 8.49 -32.17
N PRO A 448 13.72 9.68 -31.54
CA PRO A 448 14.51 9.92 -30.34
C PRO A 448 14.25 8.92 -29.20
N LEU A 449 12.99 8.57 -28.93
CA LEU A 449 12.64 7.57 -27.91
C LEU A 449 13.16 6.18 -28.30
N LEU A 450 13.05 5.80 -29.57
CA LEU A 450 13.56 4.51 -30.06
C LEU A 450 15.09 4.43 -29.96
N GLN A 451 15.78 5.55 -30.18
CA GLN A 451 17.22 5.64 -29.98
C GLN A 451 17.58 5.47 -28.50
N LEU A 452 16.85 6.15 -27.61
CA LEU A 452 17.05 6.03 -26.17
C LEU A 452 16.76 4.59 -25.67
N ALA A 453 15.74 3.93 -26.23
CA ALA A 453 15.43 2.53 -25.94
C ALA A 453 16.58 1.57 -26.29
N LYS A 454 17.37 1.88 -27.31
CA LYS A 454 18.53 1.06 -27.72
C LYS A 454 19.77 1.34 -26.87
N GLU A 455 20.09 2.62 -26.67
CA GLU A 455 21.43 3.04 -26.24
C GLU A 455 21.48 3.68 -24.85
N GLY A 456 20.33 3.95 -24.24
CA GLY A 456 20.24 4.57 -22.91
C GLY A 456 20.72 3.65 -21.78
N THR A 457 20.77 4.19 -20.57
CA THR A 457 20.87 3.40 -19.34
C THR A 457 19.64 2.48 -19.19
N PRO A 458 19.71 1.41 -18.40
CA PRO A 458 18.56 0.50 -18.25
C PRO A 458 17.23 1.19 -17.90
N ALA A 459 17.24 2.15 -16.95
CA ALA A 459 16.07 2.95 -16.59
C ALA A 459 15.56 3.84 -17.75
N GLU A 460 16.47 4.49 -18.49
CA GLU A 460 16.11 5.28 -19.68
C GLU A 460 15.46 4.40 -20.76
N ARG A 461 16.02 3.21 -20.99
CA ARG A 461 15.48 2.26 -21.96
C ARG A 461 14.08 1.80 -21.56
N ARG A 462 13.89 1.46 -20.28
CA ARG A 462 12.60 1.06 -19.71
C ARG A 462 11.54 2.16 -19.90
N ASN A 463 11.84 3.39 -19.50
CA ASN A 463 10.88 4.50 -19.60
C ASN A 463 10.59 4.87 -21.07
N ALA A 464 11.57 4.81 -21.96
CA ALA A 464 11.35 5.02 -23.39
C ALA A 464 10.45 3.93 -24.00
N LEU A 465 10.68 2.66 -23.67
CA LEU A 465 9.87 1.53 -24.13
C LEU A 465 8.44 1.60 -23.57
N ALA A 466 8.28 1.92 -22.28
CA ALA A 466 6.97 2.09 -21.66
C ALA A 466 6.16 3.20 -22.35
N THR A 467 6.78 4.34 -22.65
CA THR A 467 6.15 5.45 -23.39
C THR A 467 5.75 5.03 -24.82
N LEU A 468 6.65 4.36 -25.54
CA LEU A 468 6.35 3.86 -26.90
C LEU A 468 5.21 2.82 -26.89
N ALA A 469 5.17 1.95 -25.87
CA ALA A 469 4.11 0.97 -25.66
C ALA A 469 2.76 1.64 -25.31
N HIS A 470 2.78 2.65 -24.43
CA HIS A 470 1.60 3.43 -24.08
C HIS A 470 1.01 4.13 -25.32
N TRP A 471 1.86 4.69 -26.19
CA TRP A 471 1.45 5.30 -27.46
C TRP A 471 1.05 4.30 -28.56
N LYS A 472 1.15 2.99 -28.32
CA LYS A 472 0.81 1.92 -29.28
C LYS A 472 1.55 2.08 -30.62
N VAL A 473 2.85 2.41 -30.57
CA VAL A 473 3.68 2.54 -31.78
C VAL A 473 3.79 1.21 -32.51
N ASN A 474 3.57 1.19 -33.83
CA ASN A 474 3.43 -0.04 -34.62
C ASN A 474 4.22 -0.11 -35.94
N GLY A 475 5.13 0.85 -36.17
CA GLY A 475 5.96 0.87 -37.39
C GLY A 475 6.96 -0.29 -37.46
N ASP A 476 7.26 -0.78 -38.67
CA ASP A 476 8.18 -1.91 -38.90
C ASP A 476 9.53 -1.74 -38.19
N LEU A 477 10.11 -0.53 -38.27
CA LEU A 477 11.40 -0.22 -37.65
C LEU A 477 11.37 -0.39 -36.13
N PHE A 478 10.28 0.04 -35.48
CA PHE A 478 10.08 -0.10 -34.04
C PHE A 478 9.99 -1.57 -33.65
N VAL A 479 9.11 -2.33 -34.31
CA VAL A 479 8.90 -3.76 -33.95
C VAL A 479 10.14 -4.60 -34.21
N ARG A 480 10.84 -4.38 -35.34
CA ARG A 480 12.11 -5.06 -35.63
C ARG A 480 13.19 -4.72 -34.61
N THR A 481 13.28 -3.46 -34.20
CA THR A 481 14.18 -3.03 -33.12
C THR A 481 13.90 -3.78 -31.82
N LEU A 482 12.63 -3.84 -31.39
CA LEU A 482 12.27 -4.54 -30.16
C LEU A 482 12.66 -6.03 -30.25
N ILE A 483 12.36 -6.69 -31.37
CA ILE A 483 12.73 -8.08 -31.63
C ILE A 483 14.26 -8.29 -31.53
N GLU A 484 15.05 -7.38 -32.11
CA GLU A 484 16.52 -7.44 -32.08
C GLU A 484 17.08 -7.29 -30.66
N MET A 485 16.44 -6.47 -29.82
CA MET A 485 16.86 -6.21 -28.44
C MET A 485 16.52 -7.33 -27.44
N LEU A 486 15.57 -8.22 -27.76
CA LEU A 486 15.08 -9.24 -26.81
C LEU A 486 16.19 -10.07 -26.15
N PRO A 487 17.23 -10.56 -26.85
CA PRO A 487 18.31 -11.30 -26.22
C PRO A 487 19.14 -10.45 -25.24
N GLU A 488 19.24 -9.14 -25.45
CA GLU A 488 20.03 -8.23 -24.61
C GLU A 488 19.33 -7.88 -23.31
N VAL A 489 18.00 -7.93 -23.29
CA VAL A 489 17.18 -7.52 -22.14
C VAL A 489 16.72 -8.69 -21.28
N GLU A 490 17.02 -9.94 -21.67
CA GLU A 490 16.53 -11.15 -21.01
C GLU A 490 16.93 -11.24 -19.52
N SER A 491 18.11 -10.72 -19.16
CA SER A 491 18.60 -10.71 -17.77
C SER A 491 17.97 -9.61 -16.89
N ASP A 492 17.24 -8.66 -17.47
CA ASP A 492 16.57 -7.57 -16.75
C ASP A 492 15.05 -7.73 -16.90
N PRO A 493 14.35 -8.32 -15.91
CA PRO A 493 12.92 -8.59 -15.99
C PRO A 493 12.06 -7.36 -16.27
N GLN A 494 12.44 -6.21 -15.72
CA GLN A 494 11.74 -4.94 -15.85
C GLN A 494 11.88 -4.39 -17.26
N LEU A 495 13.09 -4.44 -17.82
CA LEU A 495 13.32 -4.02 -19.20
C LEU A 495 12.67 -4.96 -20.22
N ARG A 496 12.75 -6.27 -19.98
CA ARG A 496 12.07 -7.28 -20.80
C ARG A 496 10.56 -7.09 -20.79
N HIS A 497 9.98 -6.80 -19.62
CA HIS A 497 8.57 -6.46 -19.49
C HIS A 497 8.19 -5.29 -20.42
N ALA A 498 8.91 -4.17 -20.34
CA ALA A 498 8.64 -3.00 -21.17
C ALA A 498 8.77 -3.30 -22.69
N ALA A 499 9.78 -4.07 -23.08
CA ALA A 499 9.97 -4.49 -24.48
C ALA A 499 8.82 -5.36 -24.99
N ILE A 500 8.44 -6.40 -24.24
CA ILE A 500 7.35 -7.31 -24.63
C ILE A 500 6.00 -6.57 -24.61
N LEU A 501 5.76 -5.69 -23.64
CA LEU A 501 4.56 -4.86 -23.62
C LEU A 501 4.48 -4.01 -24.91
N GLY A 502 5.60 -3.44 -25.35
CA GLY A 502 5.69 -2.73 -26.63
C GLY A 502 5.36 -3.59 -27.84
N LEU A 503 5.84 -4.84 -27.89
CA LEU A 503 5.52 -5.80 -28.95
C LEU A 503 4.03 -6.12 -28.99
N ILE A 504 3.41 -6.38 -27.83
CA ILE A 504 1.97 -6.64 -27.72
C ILE A 504 1.19 -5.41 -28.18
N ARG A 505 1.52 -4.22 -27.66
CA ARG A 505 0.81 -2.97 -27.98
C ARG A 505 0.99 -2.50 -29.43
N SER A 506 1.98 -3.03 -30.14
CA SER A 506 2.17 -2.78 -31.58
C SER A 506 1.14 -3.48 -32.48
N ASP A 507 0.52 -4.57 -32.00
CA ASP A 507 -0.40 -5.44 -32.76
C ASP A 507 0.15 -5.94 -34.12
N ARG A 508 1.48 -6.04 -34.27
CA ARG A 508 2.14 -6.47 -35.52
C ARG A 508 2.27 -7.99 -35.63
N ARG A 509 1.12 -8.66 -35.76
CA ARG A 509 1.00 -10.13 -35.85
C ARG A 509 1.84 -10.74 -36.98
N ASP A 510 2.03 -10.03 -38.08
CA ASP A 510 2.83 -10.46 -39.23
C ASP A 510 4.33 -10.61 -38.88
N LEU A 511 4.90 -9.60 -38.23
CA LEU A 511 6.31 -9.60 -37.81
C LEU A 511 6.54 -10.56 -36.64
N LEU A 512 5.60 -10.63 -35.70
CA LEU A 512 5.68 -11.56 -34.57
C LEU A 512 5.65 -13.01 -35.05
N ARG A 513 4.81 -13.37 -36.04
CA ARG A 513 4.80 -14.72 -36.63
C ARG A 513 6.13 -15.10 -37.27
N GLN A 514 6.83 -14.15 -37.88
CA GLN A 514 8.18 -14.38 -38.41
C GLN A 514 9.17 -14.60 -37.26
N ALA A 515 9.09 -13.79 -36.20
CA ALA A 515 9.97 -13.88 -35.04
C ALA A 515 9.79 -15.17 -34.22
N VAL A 516 8.62 -15.82 -34.26
CA VAL A 516 8.42 -17.16 -33.65
C VAL A 516 9.39 -18.19 -34.24
N LEU A 517 9.79 -18.03 -35.51
CA LEU A 517 10.72 -18.95 -36.19
C LEU A 517 12.20 -18.56 -36.00
N ASP A 518 12.51 -17.54 -35.19
CA ASP A 518 13.88 -17.12 -34.91
C ASP A 518 14.63 -18.24 -34.14
N PRO A 519 15.90 -18.54 -34.48
CA PRO A 519 16.66 -19.57 -33.79
C PRO A 519 17.02 -19.22 -32.34
N ARG A 520 16.92 -17.94 -31.94
CA ARG A 520 17.16 -17.48 -30.56
C ARG A 520 15.91 -17.71 -29.73
N ILE A 521 16.06 -18.43 -28.63
CA ILE A 521 14.93 -18.88 -27.81
C ILE A 521 14.20 -17.71 -27.15
N GLU A 522 14.92 -16.67 -26.75
CA GLU A 522 14.40 -15.46 -26.12
C GLU A 522 13.45 -14.72 -27.08
N VAL A 523 13.83 -14.65 -28.36
CA VAL A 523 13.04 -14.04 -29.42
C VAL A 523 11.80 -14.86 -29.73
N SER A 524 12.00 -16.15 -30.00
CA SER A 524 10.90 -17.07 -30.33
C SER A 524 9.85 -17.12 -29.20
N HIS A 525 10.31 -17.17 -27.94
CA HIS A 525 9.45 -17.22 -26.76
C HIS A 525 8.67 -15.91 -26.57
N ALA A 526 9.34 -14.76 -26.59
CA ALA A 526 8.67 -13.46 -26.45
C ALA A 526 7.68 -13.18 -27.58
N ALA A 527 8.00 -13.56 -28.82
CA ALA A 527 7.09 -13.44 -29.96
C ALA A 527 5.87 -14.35 -29.81
N SER A 528 6.07 -15.59 -29.36
CA SER A 528 4.99 -16.55 -29.08
C SER A 528 4.06 -16.04 -27.99
N LEU A 529 4.62 -15.56 -26.88
CA LEU A 529 3.87 -14.94 -25.79
C LEU A 529 3.08 -13.71 -26.27
N SER A 530 3.72 -12.84 -27.06
CA SER A 530 3.04 -11.65 -27.59
C SER A 530 1.85 -12.00 -28.49
N LEU A 531 2.01 -13.02 -29.34
CA LEU A 531 0.92 -13.53 -30.17
C LEU A 531 -0.20 -14.15 -29.35
N GLU A 532 0.12 -14.91 -28.30
CA GLU A 532 -0.87 -15.47 -27.38
C GLU A 532 -1.69 -14.35 -26.72
N GLN A 533 -1.05 -13.31 -26.22
CA GLN A 533 -1.74 -12.17 -25.61
C GLN A 533 -2.62 -11.42 -26.62
N LEU A 534 -2.22 -11.34 -27.89
CA LEU A 534 -3.00 -10.71 -28.97
C LEU A 534 -4.19 -11.56 -29.46
N THR A 535 -4.19 -12.87 -29.22
CA THR A 535 -5.31 -13.75 -29.56
C THR A 535 -6.31 -13.89 -28.43
N ARG A 536 -5.93 -13.52 -27.19
CA ARG A 536 -6.89 -13.41 -26.10
C ARG A 536 -7.98 -12.45 -26.53
N PRO A 537 -9.26 -12.86 -26.47
CA PRO A 537 -10.33 -11.89 -26.56
C PRO A 537 -10.02 -10.82 -25.51
N ALA A 538 -10.12 -9.54 -25.87
CA ALA A 538 -10.40 -8.52 -24.87
C ALA A 538 -11.81 -8.83 -24.38
N ALA A 539 -11.95 -9.92 -23.62
CA ALA A 539 -13.17 -10.20 -22.93
C ALA A 539 -13.31 -8.99 -22.01
N LEU A 540 -14.29 -8.14 -22.31
CA LEU A 540 -15.05 -7.55 -21.23
C LEU A 540 -15.24 -8.72 -20.27
N VAL A 541 -14.60 -8.65 -19.11
CA VAL A 541 -14.92 -9.54 -18.01
C VAL A 541 -16.43 -9.62 -18.07
N ASP A 542 -16.96 -10.81 -18.35
CA ASP A 542 -18.37 -11.01 -18.56
C ASP A 542 -19.11 -10.33 -17.39
N ASP A 543 -20.42 -10.14 -17.47
CA ASP A 543 -21.21 -9.84 -16.25
C ASP A 543 -21.20 -11.06 -15.29
N SER A 544 -20.07 -11.78 -15.21
CA SER A 544 -19.78 -12.83 -14.25
C SER A 544 -20.10 -12.27 -12.90
N ASP A 545 -21.15 -12.84 -12.31
CA ASP A 545 -21.52 -12.72 -10.91
C ASP A 545 -20.32 -13.12 -10.07
N TRP A 546 -19.41 -12.17 -9.86
CA TRP A 546 -18.28 -12.35 -8.98
C TRP A 546 -18.82 -12.68 -7.61
N LEU A 547 -18.21 -13.65 -6.93
CA LEU A 547 -18.67 -14.03 -5.61
C LEU A 547 -18.50 -12.84 -4.66
N GLU A 548 -19.60 -12.40 -4.07
CA GLU A 548 -19.55 -11.46 -2.97
C GLU A 548 -19.12 -12.22 -1.71
N ILE A 549 -17.84 -12.14 -1.39
CA ILE A 549 -17.32 -12.66 -0.12
C ILE A 549 -17.60 -11.58 0.95
N PRO A 550 -18.40 -11.88 1.98
CA PRO A 550 -18.67 -10.93 3.05
C PRO A 550 -17.39 -10.59 3.83
N ALA A 551 -17.43 -9.51 4.60
CA ALA A 551 -16.34 -9.18 5.51
C ALA A 551 -16.03 -10.39 6.44
N PRO A 552 -14.75 -10.66 6.73
CA PRO A 552 -14.37 -11.74 7.64
C PRO A 552 -14.94 -11.48 9.04
N SER A 553 -15.20 -12.55 9.78
CA SER A 553 -15.53 -12.44 11.21
C SER A 553 -14.34 -11.86 11.97
N MET A 554 -14.64 -11.13 13.03
CA MET A 554 -13.64 -10.61 13.97
C MET A 554 -13.26 -11.61 15.07
N GLY A 555 -13.82 -12.82 15.04
CA GLY A 555 -13.69 -13.79 16.12
C GLY A 555 -14.58 -13.46 17.32
N GLN A 556 -14.39 -14.21 18.41
CA GLN A 556 -15.15 -14.10 19.64
C GLN A 556 -14.26 -13.54 20.76
N PRO A 557 -14.45 -12.28 21.19
CA PRO A 557 -13.64 -11.70 22.25
C PRO A 557 -13.62 -12.57 23.50
N LEU A 558 -12.47 -12.64 24.17
CA LEU A 558 -12.33 -13.41 25.40
C LEU A 558 -13.29 -12.91 26.48
N THR A 559 -13.96 -13.85 27.14
CA THR A 559 -14.68 -13.60 28.39
C THR A 559 -13.69 -13.23 29.50
N GLU A 560 -14.16 -12.52 30.53
CA GLU A 560 -13.31 -12.19 31.70
C GLU A 560 -12.68 -13.42 32.35
N SER A 561 -13.39 -14.56 32.37
CA SER A 561 -12.84 -15.82 32.88
C SER A 561 -11.69 -16.36 32.02
N GLN A 562 -11.79 -16.23 30.69
CA GLN A 562 -10.73 -16.65 29.76
C GLN A 562 -9.53 -15.72 29.85
N LYS A 563 -9.74 -14.41 30.00
CA LYS A 563 -8.67 -13.43 30.25
C LYS A 563 -7.92 -13.76 31.54
N GLN A 564 -8.62 -14.06 32.63
CA GLN A 564 -7.97 -14.45 33.88
C GLN A 564 -7.17 -15.75 33.71
N THR A 565 -7.73 -16.74 33.03
CA THR A 565 -7.03 -18.01 32.74
C THR A 565 -5.77 -17.78 31.91
N LEU A 566 -5.81 -16.90 30.90
CA LEU A 566 -4.65 -16.51 30.09
C LEU A 566 -3.53 -15.95 30.98
N LEU A 567 -3.87 -15.01 31.87
CA LEU A 567 -2.91 -14.40 32.80
C LEU A 567 -2.34 -15.42 33.79
N ASP A 568 -3.17 -16.32 34.30
CA ASP A 568 -2.74 -17.37 35.24
C ASP A 568 -1.78 -18.37 34.59
N VAL A 569 -2.00 -18.71 33.32
CA VAL A 569 -1.08 -19.54 32.53
C VAL A 569 0.21 -18.78 32.26
N GLU A 570 0.11 -17.55 31.76
CA GLU A 570 1.28 -16.69 31.46
C GLU A 570 2.20 -16.56 32.68
N ALA A 571 1.64 -16.34 33.87
CA ALA A 571 2.41 -16.17 35.11
C ALA A 571 3.13 -17.45 35.59
N LYS A 572 2.70 -18.64 35.14
CA LYS A 572 3.31 -19.93 35.50
C LYS A 572 4.39 -20.37 34.52
N LEU A 573 4.32 -19.91 33.28
CA LEU A 573 5.27 -20.31 32.24
C LEU A 573 6.63 -19.66 32.49
N GLY A 574 7.69 -20.47 32.48
CA GLY A 574 9.07 -19.96 32.43
C GLY A 574 9.41 -19.38 31.05
N ASP A 575 10.64 -18.91 30.87
CA ASP A 575 11.09 -18.31 29.60
C ASP A 575 11.05 -19.30 28.42
N GLY A 576 11.40 -20.57 28.69
CA GLY A 576 11.49 -21.64 27.68
C GLY A 576 12.81 -21.65 26.91
N ASP A 577 12.99 -22.67 26.07
CA ASP A 577 14.15 -22.89 25.21
C ASP A 577 13.73 -22.97 23.75
N ALA A 578 14.28 -22.08 22.92
CA ALA A 578 13.90 -21.97 21.51
C ALA A 578 14.27 -23.20 20.66
N ILE A 579 15.32 -23.95 21.03
CA ILE A 579 15.72 -25.17 20.32
C ILE A 579 14.70 -26.26 20.59
N ARG A 580 14.36 -26.50 21.87
CA ARG A 580 13.30 -27.46 22.23
C ARG A 580 11.93 -27.03 21.68
N GLY A 581 11.67 -25.73 21.64
CA GLY A 581 10.45 -25.17 21.08
C GLY A 581 10.29 -25.45 19.58
N ARG A 582 11.38 -25.43 18.83
CA ARG A 582 11.39 -25.85 17.42
C ARG A 582 10.97 -27.31 17.29
N ASP A 583 11.48 -28.19 18.15
CA ASP A 583 11.11 -29.62 18.12
C ASP A 583 9.63 -29.82 18.45
N VAL A 584 9.08 -29.04 19.40
CA VAL A 584 7.64 -29.02 19.69
C VAL A 584 6.84 -28.58 18.46
N PHE A 585 7.23 -27.49 17.80
CA PHE A 585 6.54 -26.96 16.61
C PHE A 585 6.44 -27.97 15.47
N PHE A 586 7.53 -28.72 15.21
CA PHE A 586 7.58 -29.74 14.15
C PHE A 586 7.10 -31.13 14.60
N SER A 587 6.69 -31.29 15.86
CA SER A 587 6.21 -32.56 16.39
C SER A 587 4.84 -32.98 15.84
N THR A 588 4.57 -34.28 15.85
CA THR A 588 3.23 -34.82 15.58
C THR A 588 2.26 -34.59 16.74
N GLN A 589 2.73 -34.14 17.90
CA GLN A 589 1.93 -33.87 19.09
C GLN A 589 1.29 -32.49 19.02
N ALA A 590 2.09 -31.45 18.72
CA ALA A 590 1.59 -30.08 18.59
C ALA A 590 0.98 -29.80 17.20
N THR A 591 1.45 -30.48 16.16
CA THR A 591 0.95 -30.40 14.77
C THR A 591 1.02 -29.01 14.12
N CYS A 592 1.67 -28.02 14.75
CA CYS A 592 1.74 -26.64 14.25
C CYS A 592 2.27 -26.57 12.81
N SER A 593 3.34 -27.32 12.51
CA SER A 593 3.97 -27.38 11.18
C SER A 593 3.08 -27.96 10.07
N LYS A 594 1.95 -28.61 10.39
CA LYS A 594 1.00 -29.12 9.40
C LYS A 594 0.23 -28.01 8.71
N CYS A 595 -0.06 -26.94 9.45
CA CYS A 595 -0.76 -25.77 8.91
C CYS A 595 0.19 -24.61 8.62
N HIS A 596 1.19 -24.39 9.50
CA HIS A 596 2.06 -23.23 9.46
C HIS A 596 3.43 -23.53 8.85
N ARG A 597 4.02 -22.49 8.28
CA ARG A 597 5.35 -22.51 7.68
C ARG A 597 6.36 -21.73 8.52
N VAL A 598 7.60 -22.21 8.57
CA VAL A 598 8.77 -21.44 9.05
C VAL A 598 9.94 -21.71 8.11
N THR A 599 10.56 -20.66 7.57
CA THR A 599 11.73 -20.73 6.68
C THR A 599 11.57 -21.73 5.52
N GLY A 600 10.37 -21.78 4.93
CA GLY A 600 10.05 -22.68 3.81
C GLY A 600 9.56 -24.08 4.20
N GLU A 601 9.67 -24.47 5.47
CA GLU A 601 9.23 -25.79 5.97
C GLU A 601 7.84 -25.72 6.61
N GLY A 602 6.94 -26.63 6.25
CA GLY A 602 5.60 -26.75 6.83
C GLY A 602 4.44 -26.51 5.85
N GLY A 603 3.24 -26.36 6.41
CA GLY A 603 1.97 -26.20 5.69
C GLY A 603 1.78 -24.86 5.00
N LEU A 604 0.66 -24.72 4.28
CA LEU A 604 0.25 -23.49 3.56
C LEU A 604 -1.16 -23.02 3.94
N VAL A 605 -1.84 -23.75 4.80
CA VAL A 605 -3.23 -23.45 5.18
C VAL A 605 -3.27 -22.34 6.23
N GLY A 606 -2.29 -22.29 7.13
CA GLY A 606 -2.13 -21.24 8.13
C GLY A 606 -1.06 -20.21 7.74
N PRO A 607 -0.97 -19.09 8.49
CA PRO A 607 0.06 -18.08 8.31
C PRO A 607 1.49 -18.63 8.30
N ASP A 608 2.34 -18.02 7.48
CA ASP A 608 3.79 -18.17 7.60
C ASP A 608 4.27 -17.44 8.86
N LEU A 609 4.96 -18.16 9.74
CA LEU A 609 5.40 -17.70 11.05
C LEU A 609 6.89 -17.31 11.07
N THR A 610 7.58 -17.29 9.93
CA THR A 610 9.04 -17.04 9.83
C THR A 610 9.49 -15.75 10.53
N THR A 611 8.64 -14.74 10.60
CA THR A 611 8.94 -13.44 11.25
C THR A 611 7.97 -13.08 12.37
N ILE A 612 7.20 -14.05 12.89
CA ILE A 612 6.11 -13.79 13.83
C ILE A 612 6.57 -13.12 15.12
N GLY A 613 7.80 -13.39 15.57
CA GLY A 613 8.39 -12.77 16.76
C GLY A 613 8.66 -11.27 16.60
N ARG A 614 8.66 -10.72 15.38
CA ARG A 614 8.71 -9.27 15.16
C ARG A 614 7.39 -8.58 15.48
N SER A 615 6.29 -9.24 15.11
CA SER A 615 4.96 -8.63 15.10
C SER A 615 4.05 -9.13 16.20
N ARG A 616 4.44 -10.12 17.01
CA ARG A 616 3.60 -10.64 18.11
C ARG A 616 4.33 -10.66 19.43
N SER A 617 3.65 -10.18 20.48
CA SER A 617 4.11 -10.33 21.86
C SER A 617 4.01 -11.80 22.31
N ARG A 618 4.74 -12.18 23.36
CA ARG A 618 4.59 -13.51 23.98
C ARG A 618 3.14 -13.81 24.36
N ARG A 619 2.44 -12.79 24.88
CA ARG A 619 1.03 -12.88 25.27
C ARG A 619 0.13 -13.11 24.06
N ASP A 620 0.35 -12.40 22.95
CA ASP A 620 -0.46 -12.55 21.73
C ASP A 620 -0.32 -13.97 21.16
N LEU A 621 0.91 -14.50 21.18
CA LEU A 621 1.20 -15.86 20.76
C LEU A 621 0.50 -16.88 21.67
N LEU A 622 0.57 -16.69 22.99
CA LEU A 622 -0.10 -17.55 23.96
C LEU A 622 -1.62 -17.49 23.79
N GLU A 623 -2.21 -16.31 23.63
CA GLU A 623 -3.64 -16.12 23.39
C GLU A 623 -4.07 -16.86 22.12
N SER A 624 -3.32 -16.71 21.02
CA SER A 624 -3.60 -17.37 19.75
C SER A 624 -3.63 -18.90 19.91
N ILE A 625 -2.72 -19.47 20.71
CA ILE A 625 -2.63 -20.91 20.99
C ILE A 625 -3.79 -21.40 21.88
N LEU A 626 -4.13 -20.65 22.94
CA LEU A 626 -5.17 -21.04 23.89
C LEU A 626 -6.58 -20.84 23.32
N TYR A 627 -6.79 -19.76 22.58
CA TYR A 627 -8.08 -19.28 22.12
C TYR A 627 -8.03 -18.89 20.63
N PRO A 628 -7.84 -19.85 19.72
CA PRO A 628 -7.66 -19.57 18.28
C PRO A 628 -8.86 -18.90 17.60
N SER A 629 -10.04 -18.89 18.24
CA SER A 629 -11.23 -18.22 17.74
C SER A 629 -11.41 -16.80 18.31
N ALA A 630 -10.49 -16.33 19.16
CA ALA A 630 -10.57 -15.00 19.75
C ALA A 630 -10.35 -13.91 18.71
N THR A 631 -9.35 -14.11 17.84
CA THR A 631 -9.02 -13.25 16.71
C THR A 631 -8.45 -14.10 15.58
N PHE A 632 -8.53 -13.60 14.34
CA PHE A 632 -7.97 -14.30 13.17
C PHE A 632 -6.86 -13.48 12.53
N ALA A 633 -5.81 -14.17 12.07
CA ALA A 633 -4.77 -13.54 11.28
C ALA A 633 -5.33 -13.04 9.93
N ARG A 634 -4.84 -11.89 9.46
CA ARG A 634 -5.31 -11.29 8.20
C ARG A 634 -5.12 -12.25 7.03
N GLY A 635 -6.20 -12.44 6.26
CA GLY A 635 -6.26 -13.40 5.15
C GLY A 635 -6.50 -14.86 5.56
N PHE A 636 -6.66 -15.15 6.86
CA PHE A 636 -6.89 -16.51 7.38
C PHE A 636 -8.16 -16.59 8.25
N ALA A 637 -9.12 -15.69 8.03
CA ALA A 637 -10.43 -15.81 8.64
C ALA A 637 -11.25 -16.92 7.97
N PRO A 638 -11.97 -17.75 8.74
CA PRO A 638 -12.73 -18.87 8.20
C PRO A 638 -14.08 -18.43 7.63
N TYR A 639 -14.52 -19.14 6.60
CA TYR A 639 -15.82 -18.97 5.94
C TYR A 639 -16.55 -20.31 5.87
N LEU A 640 -17.88 -20.22 5.91
CA LEU A 640 -18.81 -21.29 5.59
C LEU A 640 -19.34 -21.05 4.17
N VAL A 641 -19.05 -21.99 3.26
CA VAL A 641 -19.53 -22.00 1.87
C VAL A 641 -20.59 -23.08 1.73
N MET A 642 -21.82 -22.67 1.43
CA MET A 642 -22.95 -23.57 1.21
C MET A 642 -23.23 -23.68 -0.28
N THR A 643 -23.36 -24.91 -0.78
CA THR A 643 -23.69 -25.16 -2.18
C THR A 643 -25.18 -25.44 -2.35
N GLU A 644 -25.72 -25.21 -3.55
CA GLU A 644 -27.12 -25.52 -3.90
C GLU A 644 -27.48 -27.00 -3.72
N GLU A 645 -26.48 -27.89 -3.71
CA GLU A 645 -26.63 -29.33 -3.43
C GLU A 645 -26.72 -29.65 -1.92
N GLY A 646 -26.71 -28.64 -1.05
CA GLY A 646 -26.75 -28.79 0.40
C GLY A 646 -25.43 -29.21 1.05
N LYS A 647 -24.29 -29.08 0.34
CA LYS A 647 -22.96 -29.33 0.94
C LYS A 647 -22.44 -28.07 1.62
N ALA A 648 -21.86 -28.24 2.80
CA ALA A 648 -21.22 -27.18 3.56
C ALA A 648 -19.71 -27.41 3.62
N HIS A 649 -18.93 -26.41 3.21
CA HIS A 649 -17.47 -26.38 3.36
C HIS A 649 -17.11 -25.26 4.33
N THR A 650 -16.47 -25.61 5.45
CA THR A 650 -15.94 -24.62 6.40
C THR A 650 -14.42 -24.60 6.31
N GLY A 651 -13.83 -23.42 6.11
CA GLY A 651 -12.39 -23.32 5.88
C GLY A 651 -11.89 -21.93 5.53
N ILE A 652 -10.61 -21.82 5.19
CA ILE A 652 -9.98 -20.58 4.74
C ILE A 652 -10.05 -20.49 3.22
N ILE A 653 -10.38 -19.32 2.68
CA ILE A 653 -10.32 -19.09 1.23
C ILE A 653 -8.84 -19.03 0.82
N LEU A 654 -8.39 -20.02 0.06
CA LEU A 654 -7.03 -20.14 -0.46
C LEU A 654 -6.87 -19.46 -1.83
N GLY A 655 -7.98 -19.19 -2.52
CA GLY A 655 -8.01 -18.45 -3.76
C GLY A 655 -9.40 -18.37 -4.39
N GLU A 656 -9.57 -17.40 -5.27
CA GLU A 656 -10.84 -17.08 -5.93
C GLU A 656 -10.58 -16.80 -7.41
N SER A 657 -11.52 -17.24 -8.25
CA SER A 657 -11.60 -16.84 -9.65
C SER A 657 -13.06 -16.65 -10.06
N PRO A 658 -13.34 -16.08 -11.26
CA PRO A 658 -14.72 -15.92 -11.69
C PRO A 658 -15.47 -17.26 -11.84
N LYS A 659 -14.78 -18.40 -11.82
CA LYS A 659 -15.37 -19.74 -12.03
C LYS A 659 -15.38 -20.63 -10.79
N GLN A 660 -14.48 -20.39 -9.83
CA GLN A 660 -14.33 -21.27 -8.67
C GLN A 660 -13.80 -20.55 -7.44
N LEU A 661 -14.17 -21.07 -6.28
CA LEU A 661 -13.61 -20.74 -4.98
C LEU A 661 -12.79 -21.93 -4.48
N HIS A 662 -11.53 -21.70 -4.09
CA HIS A 662 -10.68 -22.71 -3.47
C HIS A 662 -10.68 -22.50 -1.96
N ILE A 663 -11.20 -23.49 -1.22
CA ILE A 663 -11.28 -23.45 0.25
C ILE A 663 -10.40 -24.52 0.88
N GLY A 664 -9.53 -24.12 1.81
CA GLY A 664 -8.72 -24.99 2.66
C GLY A 664 -9.51 -25.37 3.90
N ILE A 665 -9.89 -26.65 4.00
CA ILE A 665 -10.77 -27.17 5.05
C ILE A 665 -9.95 -27.57 6.28
N ASP A 666 -8.85 -28.29 6.06
CA ASP A 666 -7.89 -28.68 7.09
C ASP A 666 -6.49 -28.84 6.46
N HIS A 667 -5.52 -29.35 7.23
CA HIS A 667 -4.13 -29.51 6.78
C HIS A 667 -3.94 -30.57 5.66
N GLU A 668 -4.92 -31.45 5.41
CA GLU A 668 -4.88 -32.48 4.36
C GLU A 668 -5.89 -32.21 3.24
N LYS A 669 -6.96 -31.45 3.51
CA LYS A 669 -8.12 -31.31 2.63
C LYS A 669 -8.32 -29.87 2.18
N SER A 670 -8.51 -29.73 0.87
CA SER A 670 -9.09 -28.53 0.28
C SER A 670 -10.17 -28.92 -0.73
N ALA A 671 -11.08 -27.99 -1.02
CA ALA A 671 -12.13 -28.16 -2.01
C ALA A 671 -12.11 -27.01 -3.01
N LYS A 672 -12.36 -27.31 -4.28
CA LYS A 672 -12.67 -26.32 -5.31
C LYS A 672 -14.16 -26.36 -5.57
N VAL A 673 -14.85 -25.27 -5.26
CA VAL A 673 -16.30 -25.13 -5.39
C VAL A 673 -16.58 -24.23 -6.58
N ALA A 674 -17.40 -24.66 -7.54
CA ALA A 674 -17.72 -23.83 -8.71
C ALA A 674 -18.58 -22.63 -8.27
N SER A 675 -18.25 -21.41 -8.69
CA SER A 675 -18.94 -20.18 -8.24
C SER A 675 -20.44 -20.25 -8.48
N ARG A 676 -20.87 -20.75 -9.65
CA ARG A 676 -22.28 -20.97 -10.02
C ARG A 676 -23.06 -21.96 -9.15
N SER A 677 -22.38 -22.72 -8.29
CA SER A 677 -23.02 -23.72 -7.41
C SER A 677 -23.09 -23.26 -5.96
N ILE A 678 -22.57 -22.07 -5.65
CA ILE A 678 -22.55 -21.50 -4.31
C ILE A 678 -23.88 -20.80 -4.07
N GLU A 679 -24.60 -21.28 -3.06
CA GLU A 679 -25.85 -20.67 -2.59
C GLU A 679 -25.54 -19.46 -1.70
N ALA A 680 -24.58 -19.60 -0.78
CA ALA A 680 -24.17 -18.53 0.11
C ALA A 680 -22.75 -18.72 0.67
N ILE A 681 -22.09 -17.60 0.96
CA ILE A 681 -20.85 -17.52 1.71
C ILE A 681 -21.13 -16.76 3.00
N ARG A 682 -20.70 -17.28 4.15
CA ARG A 682 -20.84 -16.63 5.45
C ARG A 682 -19.52 -16.62 6.18
N ALA A 683 -19.20 -15.54 6.87
CA ALA A 683 -18.09 -15.54 7.81
C ALA A 683 -18.35 -16.53 8.94
N SER A 684 -17.29 -17.20 9.42
CA SER A 684 -17.34 -18.11 10.57
C SER A 684 -16.62 -17.49 11.76
N ASP A 685 -17.22 -17.59 12.94
CA ASP A 685 -16.61 -17.16 14.21
C ASP A 685 -15.70 -18.24 14.83
N THR A 686 -15.59 -19.40 14.19
CA THR A 686 -14.81 -20.54 14.69
C THR A 686 -13.59 -20.82 13.83
N SER A 687 -12.41 -20.81 14.45
CA SER A 687 -11.12 -21.10 13.81
C SER A 687 -11.03 -22.53 13.28
N ILE A 688 -10.28 -22.72 12.20
CA ILE A 688 -9.85 -24.07 11.75
C ILE A 688 -8.69 -24.62 12.59
N MET A 689 -8.01 -23.76 13.36
CA MET A 689 -6.98 -24.21 14.29
C MET A 689 -7.65 -24.94 15.46
N PRO A 690 -7.18 -26.16 15.82
CA PRO A 690 -7.83 -26.93 16.88
C PRO A 690 -7.88 -26.17 18.20
N ALA A 691 -9.04 -26.21 18.86
CA ALA A 691 -9.17 -25.70 20.21
C ALA A 691 -8.37 -26.56 21.20
N GLU A 692 -7.92 -25.95 22.29
CA GLU A 692 -7.21 -26.65 23.39
C GLU A 692 -5.89 -27.35 22.98
N LEU A 693 -5.19 -26.83 21.96
CA LEU A 693 -3.88 -27.34 21.52
C LEU A 693 -2.85 -27.41 22.66
N ASN A 694 -2.94 -26.48 23.61
CA ASN A 694 -2.11 -26.48 24.81
C ASN A 694 -2.30 -27.73 25.69
N LYS A 695 -3.45 -28.42 25.63
CA LYS A 695 -3.64 -29.69 26.37
C LYS A 695 -2.91 -30.86 25.73
N ALA A 696 -2.49 -30.72 24.47
CA ALA A 696 -1.69 -31.74 23.80
C ALA A 696 -0.22 -31.69 24.23
N ILE A 697 0.26 -30.62 24.89
CA ILE A 697 1.66 -30.43 25.30
C ILE A 697 1.75 -30.05 26.79
N SER A 698 2.93 -30.21 27.42
CA SER A 698 3.16 -29.78 28.80
C SER A 698 3.33 -28.25 28.91
N GLU A 699 3.24 -27.69 30.14
CA GLU A 699 3.55 -26.27 30.39
C GLU A 699 4.99 -25.92 29.98
N GLU A 700 5.95 -26.82 30.20
CA GLU A 700 7.34 -26.65 29.76
C GLU A 700 7.45 -26.61 28.23
N GLN A 701 6.77 -27.53 27.53
CA GLN A 701 6.72 -27.54 26.06
C GLN A 701 6.03 -26.30 25.49
N LEU A 702 5.00 -25.77 26.17
CA LEU A 702 4.35 -24.52 25.78
C LEU A 702 5.29 -23.32 25.95
N ALA A 703 6.02 -23.25 27.06
CA ALA A 703 7.03 -22.21 27.28
C ALA A 703 8.14 -22.27 26.21
N ASP A 704 8.64 -23.47 25.91
CA ASP A 704 9.63 -23.72 24.86
C ASP A 704 9.10 -23.28 23.48
N LEU A 705 7.87 -23.67 23.13
CA LEU A 705 7.22 -23.27 21.87
C LEU A 705 7.13 -21.75 21.73
N LEU A 706 6.72 -21.04 22.79
CA LEU A 706 6.68 -19.58 22.80
C LEU A 706 8.06 -18.96 22.62
N ALA A 707 9.10 -19.50 23.29
CA ALA A 707 10.48 -19.04 23.13
C ALA A 707 10.95 -19.18 21.67
N TYR A 708 10.61 -20.28 21.01
CA TYR A 708 10.91 -20.47 19.60
C TYR A 708 10.20 -19.43 18.73
N LEU A 709 8.89 -19.25 18.87
CA LEU A 709 8.13 -18.28 18.08
C LEU A 709 8.61 -16.83 18.30
N GLN A 710 8.99 -16.46 19.53
CA GLN A 710 9.59 -15.14 19.81
C GLN A 710 10.97 -14.96 19.17
N SER A 711 11.76 -16.03 19.05
CA SER A 711 13.07 -15.99 18.40
C SER A 711 13.00 -15.77 16.88
N LEU A 712 11.83 -15.99 16.27
CA LEU A 712 11.56 -15.74 14.85
C LEU A 712 11.40 -14.24 14.56
N SER A 713 12.45 -13.47 14.86
CA SER A 713 12.46 -12.00 14.84
C SER A 713 13.42 -11.41 13.80
N THR A 714 14.08 -12.22 12.97
CA THR A 714 14.99 -11.75 11.92
C THR A 714 14.76 -12.47 10.60
N VAL A 715 14.76 -11.71 9.50
CA VAL A 715 14.86 -12.29 8.16
C VAL A 715 16.32 -12.67 7.98
N SER A 716 16.64 -13.96 8.15
CA SER A 716 17.90 -14.50 7.63
C SER A 716 17.89 -14.28 6.12
N GLN A 717 18.61 -13.27 5.63
CA GLN A 717 18.86 -13.12 4.20
C GLN A 717 19.63 -14.36 3.73
N SER A 718 18.94 -15.33 3.15
CA SER A 718 19.60 -16.32 2.31
C SER A 718 20.15 -15.56 1.10
N ARG A 719 21.47 -15.36 1.08
CA ARG A 719 22.20 -14.91 -0.10
C ARG A 719 22.04 -15.88 -1.26
#